data_AF-A0A7X8XNF5-F1
#
_entry.id   AF-A0A7X8XNF5-F1
#
_cell.length_a   1.000
_cell.length_b   1.000
_cell.length_c   1.000
_cell.angle_alpha   90.00
_cell.angle_beta   90.00
_cell.angle_gamma   90.00
#
_symmetry.space_group_name_H-M   'P 1'
#
loop_
_entity.id
_entity.type
_entity.pdbx_description
1 polymer ?
#
loop_
_entity_poly.entity_id
_entity_poly.type
_entity_poly.pdbx_seq_one_letter_code
_entity_poly.pdbx_strand_id
1 'polypeptide(L)'
;MTAPPQAPTIFRHKTAIRRNQLSRPVATALRDQVIGPGDEVFDFGCGHGEDVELLRGLGYQCQGWDPHFRPDKQLRPSNVVNLGYVLNVIEDPLERTAVLKQAFGLSRGVLIVSALIGPPDSQRTVPHGDGILTTRGTFQKYFRQEELGRYLTDQVGKEAYPAGLGIYYLFVDAQREADYCRRLLEDPDRQGPVVPGRGWVPLHSETLKRIAARVMELGRLPLPEELPEDATAVMMLARSEDWMDRLAEHLESDALAELRRERRARLLEDLAASYFSPTGRLRLQDLDLAQRADLRSLFGSVGRAYSEAEDFLERSLSSETLAEECRTWGTGKLVYDSLYFHPSLESQAPPAVRLMLRCARLLVGSDLAGAENLLKVSFSSGRVTFATYEDLSAVAHPSLLTAVRACLEDGVVLRRDYRDATNPPILHRKELFVGRDHPDWGSFARLTFQEARAGLLGRSDIGNKLGWERALQEAGFRVQGHKLVSNLAPEEPEEMADSELEALLEATEAGLPLEEHFTLRGAHLVRRRRRADRRTSGLRRVRVSLDDDVLKRVAASALRLGRLPLASECEVPERALEVLRKDRAWSQLLAPWMDTEAFQEARRRRWSHWIVFLGSARLGTLGRPPFRKLPPAAQEDLRVLFGSYQRALAESDTWLFRIGRPEEVDQDLASWPFGIRQEAKGAVFHASLEERLPILPRMLVACGRLLAADRVPVRTNVIRVGFGGDHVKFYEYENLESPEPSRLLRMARVDFRKRRAYDIDYTGRQAEKLLVDKEGLVGGFG
;
A
#
# COMPACT_ATOMS: atom_id res chain seq x y z
N MET A 1 -34.47 -68.23 7.42
CA MET A 1 -34.20 -67.25 6.35
C MET A 1 -33.91 -65.92 7.02
N THR A 2 -32.67 -65.43 6.95
CA THR A 2 -32.36 -64.05 7.34
C THR A 2 -32.88 -63.10 6.26
N ALA A 3 -33.44 -61.96 6.67
CA ALA A 3 -33.81 -60.92 5.72
C ALA A 3 -32.55 -60.38 5.01
N PRO A 4 -32.64 -59.95 3.73
CA PRO A 4 -31.53 -59.25 3.10
C PRO A 4 -31.18 -57.98 3.92
N PRO A 5 -29.89 -57.61 4.04
CA PRO A 5 -29.50 -56.41 4.77
C PRO A 5 -30.19 -55.19 4.14
N GLN A 6 -30.86 -54.39 4.97
CA GLN A 6 -31.47 -53.15 4.52
C GLN A 6 -30.39 -52.23 3.92
N ALA A 7 -30.67 -51.66 2.76
CA ALA A 7 -29.78 -50.67 2.15
C ALA A 7 -29.60 -49.47 3.12
N PRO A 8 -28.38 -48.96 3.31
CA PRO A 8 -28.13 -47.86 4.24
C PRO A 8 -28.86 -46.60 3.78
N THR A 9 -29.60 -45.95 4.68
CA THR A 9 -30.33 -44.71 4.38
C THR A 9 -29.36 -43.56 4.08
N ILE A 10 -29.35 -43.07 2.84
CA ILE A 10 -28.45 -42.00 2.39
C ILE A 10 -29.11 -40.62 2.56
N PHE A 11 -28.52 -39.79 3.42
CA PHE A 11 -29.05 -38.47 3.77
C PHE A 11 -28.52 -37.37 2.85
N ARG A 12 -28.82 -37.45 1.54
CA ARG A 12 -28.30 -36.51 0.52
C ARG A 12 -28.39 -35.03 0.94
N HIS A 13 -29.49 -34.61 1.56
CA HIS A 13 -29.69 -33.23 2.04
C HIS A 13 -28.60 -32.71 3.01
N LYS A 14 -27.89 -33.58 3.73
CA LYS A 14 -26.81 -33.19 4.67
C LYS A 14 -25.50 -32.80 3.98
N THR A 15 -25.45 -32.79 2.65
CA THR A 15 -24.31 -32.25 1.88
C THR A 15 -24.49 -30.77 1.52
N ALA A 16 -25.68 -30.19 1.69
CA ALA A 16 -25.88 -28.75 1.54
C ALA A 16 -25.12 -27.99 2.63
N ILE A 17 -24.37 -26.95 2.22
CA ILE A 17 -23.54 -26.12 3.09
C ILE A 17 -24.04 -24.68 2.96
N ARG A 18 -24.07 -23.94 4.08
CA ARG A 18 -24.35 -22.50 4.08
C ARG A 18 -23.08 -21.67 3.87
N ARG A 19 -23.17 -20.61 3.06
CA ARG A 19 -22.08 -19.70 2.72
C ARG A 19 -22.60 -18.30 2.31
N ASN A 20 -21.83 -17.27 2.63
CA ASN A 20 -22.18 -15.88 2.30
C ASN A 20 -21.63 -15.43 0.92
N GLN A 21 -21.44 -16.37 -0.02
CA GLN A 21 -20.80 -16.14 -1.32
C GLN A 21 -21.37 -17.07 -2.40
N LEU A 22 -21.25 -16.70 -3.67
CA LEU A 22 -21.69 -17.52 -4.81
C LEU A 22 -20.92 -18.85 -4.90
N SER A 23 -21.57 -19.90 -5.40
CA SER A 23 -20.89 -21.17 -5.69
C SER A 23 -19.82 -20.99 -6.75
N ARG A 24 -18.80 -21.84 -6.66
CA ARG A 24 -17.71 -21.89 -7.65
C ARG A 24 -18.21 -22.08 -9.09
N PRO A 25 -19.18 -22.97 -9.44
CA PRO A 25 -19.78 -23.01 -10.78
C PRO A 25 -20.48 -21.72 -11.20
N VAL A 26 -21.35 -21.13 -10.37
CA VAL A 26 -22.08 -19.90 -10.74
C VAL A 26 -21.13 -18.71 -10.92
N ALA A 27 -20.18 -18.53 -9.99
CA ALA A 27 -19.13 -17.51 -10.11
C ALA A 27 -18.24 -17.73 -11.35
N THR A 28 -18.00 -18.98 -11.75
CA THR A 28 -17.27 -19.34 -12.97
C THR A 28 -18.10 -19.03 -14.23
N ALA A 29 -19.41 -19.28 -14.23
CA ALA A 29 -20.29 -19.00 -15.37
C ALA A 29 -20.61 -17.51 -15.59
N LEU A 30 -20.73 -16.72 -14.51
CA LEU A 30 -20.74 -15.26 -14.61
C LEU A 30 -19.43 -14.77 -15.23
N ARG A 31 -18.30 -15.21 -14.68
CA ARG A 31 -16.93 -14.94 -15.14
C ARG A 31 -16.75 -15.14 -16.64
N ASP A 32 -17.16 -16.29 -17.16
CA ASP A 32 -16.96 -16.65 -18.57
C ASP A 32 -18.01 -16.01 -19.51
N GLN A 33 -18.87 -15.13 -18.99
CA GLN A 33 -19.99 -14.50 -19.70
C GLN A 33 -20.91 -15.55 -20.32
N VAL A 34 -21.15 -16.62 -19.55
CA VAL A 34 -22.06 -17.74 -19.86
C VAL A 34 -23.43 -17.52 -19.19
N ILE A 35 -23.44 -16.82 -18.05
CA ILE A 35 -24.60 -16.08 -17.54
C ILE A 35 -24.45 -14.62 -17.97
N GLY A 36 -25.36 -14.13 -18.82
CA GLY A 36 -25.34 -12.77 -19.36
C GLY A 36 -26.44 -11.86 -18.77
N PRO A 37 -26.31 -10.52 -18.87
CA PRO A 37 -27.33 -9.59 -18.42
C PRO A 37 -28.70 -9.88 -19.04
N GLY A 38 -29.73 -10.03 -18.20
CA GLY A 38 -31.09 -10.37 -18.62
C GLY A 38 -31.41 -11.87 -18.71
N ASP A 39 -30.46 -12.78 -18.46
CA ASP A 39 -30.74 -14.22 -18.42
C ASP A 39 -31.68 -14.62 -17.27
N GLU A 40 -32.65 -15.48 -17.58
CA GLU A 40 -33.30 -16.34 -16.59
C GLU A 40 -32.30 -17.43 -16.15
N VAL A 41 -32.09 -17.58 -14.84
CA VAL A 41 -31.17 -18.58 -14.27
C VAL A 41 -31.92 -19.54 -13.35
N PHE A 42 -31.85 -20.84 -13.61
CA PHE A 42 -32.47 -21.87 -12.77
C PHE A 42 -31.43 -22.70 -12.03
N ASP A 43 -31.47 -22.69 -10.70
CA ASP A 43 -30.58 -23.46 -9.83
C ASP A 43 -31.22 -24.80 -9.44
N PHE A 44 -30.75 -25.88 -10.05
CA PHE A 44 -31.26 -27.24 -9.89
C PHE A 44 -30.49 -27.95 -8.75
N GLY A 45 -31.18 -28.26 -7.66
CA GLY A 45 -30.56 -28.76 -6.43
C GLY A 45 -29.94 -27.63 -5.59
N CYS A 46 -30.64 -26.50 -5.48
CA CYS A 46 -30.12 -25.27 -4.88
C CYS A 46 -29.80 -25.33 -3.38
N GLY A 47 -30.10 -26.45 -2.70
CA GLY A 47 -29.99 -26.56 -1.25
C GLY A 47 -30.80 -25.49 -0.55
N HIS A 48 -30.16 -24.77 0.37
CA HIS A 48 -30.78 -23.61 1.04
C HIS A 48 -31.14 -22.46 0.10
N GLY A 49 -30.56 -22.38 -1.11
CA GLY A 49 -30.89 -21.40 -2.15
C GLY A 49 -30.08 -20.10 -2.15
N GLU A 50 -28.88 -20.11 -1.56
CA GLU A 50 -28.02 -18.93 -1.39
C GLU A 50 -27.56 -18.34 -2.74
N ASP A 51 -27.28 -19.18 -3.75
CA ASP A 51 -26.98 -18.68 -5.10
C ASP A 51 -28.19 -17.97 -5.73
N VAL A 52 -29.40 -18.45 -5.45
CA VAL A 52 -30.65 -17.82 -5.94
C VAL A 52 -30.85 -16.44 -5.31
N GLU A 53 -30.53 -16.30 -4.03
CA GLU A 53 -30.62 -15.02 -3.31
C GLU A 53 -29.53 -14.03 -3.73
N LEU A 54 -28.28 -14.49 -3.87
CA LEU A 54 -27.16 -13.66 -4.32
C LEU A 54 -27.31 -13.23 -5.79
N LEU A 55 -27.75 -14.12 -6.70
CA LEU A 55 -28.03 -13.75 -8.09
C LEU A 55 -29.18 -12.73 -8.20
N ARG A 56 -30.21 -12.83 -7.36
CA ARG A 56 -31.27 -11.81 -7.28
C ARG A 56 -30.76 -10.48 -6.75
N GLY A 57 -29.89 -10.48 -5.74
CA GLY A 57 -29.20 -9.28 -5.25
C GLY A 57 -28.33 -8.61 -6.32
N LEU A 58 -27.81 -9.38 -7.28
CA LEU A 58 -27.10 -8.91 -8.47
C LEU A 58 -28.04 -8.55 -9.66
N GLY A 59 -29.36 -8.58 -9.47
CA GLY A 59 -30.35 -8.19 -10.48
C GLY A 59 -30.74 -9.26 -11.50
N TYR A 60 -30.27 -10.50 -11.37
CA TYR A 60 -30.64 -11.60 -12.28
C TYR A 60 -31.98 -12.22 -11.92
N GLN A 61 -32.72 -12.68 -12.94
CA GLN A 61 -33.97 -13.43 -12.74
C GLN A 61 -33.68 -14.88 -12.34
N CYS A 62 -33.22 -15.08 -11.10
CA CYS A 62 -32.90 -16.41 -10.59
C CYS A 62 -34.09 -17.08 -9.88
N GLN A 63 -34.28 -18.38 -10.14
CA GLN A 63 -35.14 -19.28 -9.38
C GLN A 63 -34.37 -20.57 -9.06
N GLY A 64 -34.84 -21.37 -8.11
CA GLY A 64 -34.21 -22.65 -7.81
C GLY A 64 -35.14 -23.61 -7.10
N TRP A 65 -34.82 -24.89 -7.24
CA TRP A 65 -35.54 -26.02 -6.66
C TRP A 65 -34.56 -26.96 -5.95
N ASP A 66 -35.02 -27.58 -4.88
CA ASP A 66 -34.29 -28.61 -4.17
C ASP A 66 -35.27 -29.66 -3.62
N PRO A 67 -35.03 -30.97 -3.81
CA PRO A 67 -35.96 -32.03 -3.43
C PRO A 67 -36.21 -32.16 -1.92
N HIS A 68 -35.44 -31.48 -1.07
CA HIS A 68 -35.60 -31.49 0.38
C HIS A 68 -35.87 -30.11 0.96
N PHE A 69 -35.13 -29.08 0.52
CA PHE A 69 -35.19 -27.74 1.09
C PHE A 69 -36.18 -26.79 0.39
N ARG A 70 -36.53 -27.05 -0.88
CA ARG A 70 -37.48 -26.25 -1.66
C ARG A 70 -38.39 -27.13 -2.56
N PRO A 71 -39.01 -28.21 -2.03
CA PRO A 71 -39.70 -29.21 -2.85
C PRO A 71 -40.92 -28.65 -3.59
N ASP A 72 -41.63 -27.67 -2.99
CA ASP A 72 -42.83 -27.05 -3.56
C ASP A 72 -42.56 -26.07 -4.71
N LYS A 73 -41.30 -25.92 -5.15
CA LYS A 73 -40.95 -25.10 -6.31
C LYS A 73 -41.05 -25.94 -7.58
N GLN A 74 -41.59 -25.34 -8.63
CA GLN A 74 -41.67 -25.99 -9.94
C GLN A 74 -40.32 -25.93 -10.65
N LEU A 75 -39.92 -27.04 -11.26
CA LEU A 75 -38.87 -27.05 -12.28
C LEU A 75 -39.30 -26.17 -13.46
N ARG A 76 -38.43 -25.26 -13.89
CA ARG A 76 -38.73 -24.29 -14.97
C ARG A 76 -37.60 -24.25 -16.00
N PRO A 77 -37.92 -24.26 -17.31
CA PRO A 77 -36.92 -23.99 -18.33
C PRO A 77 -36.43 -22.54 -18.25
N SER A 78 -35.13 -22.31 -18.46
CA SER A 78 -34.50 -20.99 -18.35
C SER A 78 -33.29 -20.86 -19.30
N ASN A 79 -32.78 -19.64 -19.50
CA ASN A 79 -31.63 -19.41 -20.39
C ASN A 79 -30.38 -20.17 -19.92
N VAL A 80 -30.15 -20.16 -18.62
CA VAL A 80 -29.05 -20.87 -17.97
C VAL A 80 -29.60 -21.78 -16.87
N VAL A 81 -29.13 -23.02 -16.80
CA VAL A 81 -29.38 -23.92 -15.67
C VAL A 81 -28.07 -24.23 -14.96
N ASN A 82 -28.06 -24.17 -13.64
CA ASN A 82 -26.95 -24.63 -12.80
C ASN A 82 -27.29 -25.99 -12.17
N LEU A 83 -26.40 -26.97 -12.34
CA LEU A 83 -26.43 -28.27 -11.70
C LEU A 83 -25.19 -28.41 -10.80
N GLY A 84 -25.11 -27.53 -9.81
CA GLY A 84 -23.92 -27.36 -8.97
C GLY A 84 -23.78 -28.42 -7.89
N TYR A 85 -22.82 -29.33 -8.04
CA TYR A 85 -22.46 -30.38 -7.06
C TYR A 85 -23.56 -31.42 -6.76
N VAL A 86 -24.60 -31.50 -7.60
CA VAL A 86 -25.70 -32.48 -7.45
C VAL A 86 -25.26 -33.88 -7.89
N LEU A 87 -24.54 -34.01 -9.01
CA LEU A 87 -24.20 -35.32 -9.57
C LEU A 87 -23.30 -36.16 -8.66
N ASN A 88 -22.49 -35.52 -7.81
CA ASN A 88 -21.67 -36.23 -6.83
C ASN A 88 -22.43 -36.71 -5.59
N VAL A 89 -23.69 -36.31 -5.36
CA VAL A 89 -24.45 -36.74 -4.16
C VAL A 89 -25.55 -37.77 -4.46
N ILE A 90 -25.68 -38.19 -5.74
CA ILE A 90 -26.60 -39.24 -6.17
C ILE A 90 -25.83 -40.56 -6.31
N GLU A 91 -26.18 -41.55 -5.49
CA GLU A 91 -25.54 -42.86 -5.43
C GLU A 91 -25.83 -43.77 -6.63
N ASP A 92 -27.04 -43.71 -7.21
CA ASP A 92 -27.42 -44.51 -8.37
C ASP A 92 -26.93 -43.85 -9.69
N PRO A 93 -26.09 -44.51 -10.50
CA PRO A 93 -25.69 -44.01 -11.80
C PRO A 93 -26.86 -43.82 -12.79
N LEU A 94 -27.96 -44.55 -12.66
CA LEU A 94 -29.14 -44.40 -13.53
C LEU A 94 -29.92 -43.12 -13.16
N GLU A 95 -30.26 -42.93 -11.88
CA GLU A 95 -30.86 -41.69 -11.39
C GLU A 95 -29.97 -40.47 -11.69
N ARG A 96 -28.66 -40.56 -11.45
CA ARG A 96 -27.68 -39.50 -11.76
C ARG A 96 -27.73 -39.09 -13.23
N THR A 97 -27.90 -40.07 -14.12
CA THR A 97 -28.02 -39.87 -15.57
C THR A 97 -29.39 -39.28 -15.95
N ALA A 98 -30.47 -39.68 -15.27
CA ALA A 98 -31.80 -39.10 -15.45
C ALA A 98 -31.83 -37.62 -15.01
N VAL A 99 -31.23 -37.29 -13.86
CA VAL A 99 -31.12 -35.91 -13.33
C VAL A 99 -30.29 -35.03 -14.26
N LEU A 100 -29.15 -35.51 -14.79
CA LEU A 100 -28.37 -34.80 -15.79
C LEU A 100 -29.22 -34.46 -17.04
N LYS A 101 -29.93 -35.45 -17.59
CA LYS A 101 -30.81 -35.28 -18.76
C LYS A 101 -31.99 -34.35 -18.47
N GLN A 102 -32.54 -34.38 -17.26
CA GLN A 102 -33.62 -33.50 -16.82
C GLN A 102 -33.15 -32.03 -16.71
N ALA A 103 -32.02 -31.77 -16.07
CA ALA A 103 -31.44 -30.43 -15.96
C ALA A 103 -31.04 -29.87 -17.34
N PHE A 104 -30.51 -30.71 -18.23
CA PHE A 104 -30.24 -30.33 -19.61
C PHE A 104 -31.54 -30.00 -20.38
N GLY A 105 -32.62 -30.78 -20.20
CA GLY A 105 -33.93 -30.51 -20.80
C GLY A 105 -34.62 -29.22 -20.31
N LEU A 106 -34.17 -28.63 -19.20
CA LEU A 106 -34.60 -27.30 -18.73
C LEU A 106 -33.72 -26.16 -19.30
N SER A 107 -32.59 -26.48 -19.92
CA SER A 107 -31.64 -25.49 -20.43
C SER A 107 -32.08 -25.01 -21.82
N ARG A 108 -32.27 -23.69 -22.00
CA ARG A 108 -32.53 -23.09 -23.34
C ARG A 108 -31.24 -22.65 -24.03
N GLY A 109 -30.28 -22.12 -23.28
CA GLY A 109 -28.99 -21.65 -23.78
C GLY A 109 -27.83 -22.56 -23.40
N VAL A 110 -27.66 -22.82 -22.11
CA VAL A 110 -26.50 -23.58 -21.58
C VAL A 110 -26.81 -24.24 -20.22
N LEU A 111 -26.29 -25.45 -20.03
CA LEU A 111 -26.22 -26.12 -18.75
C LEU A 111 -24.81 -25.95 -18.15
N ILE A 112 -24.74 -25.45 -16.92
CA ILE A 112 -23.54 -25.46 -16.08
C ILE A 112 -23.60 -26.72 -15.21
N VAL A 113 -22.55 -27.53 -15.20
CA VAL A 113 -22.47 -28.72 -14.32
C VAL A 113 -21.20 -28.63 -13.47
N SER A 114 -21.31 -29.00 -12.19
CA SER A 114 -20.12 -29.27 -11.38
C SER A 114 -20.22 -30.52 -10.53
N ALA A 115 -19.07 -31.15 -10.29
CA ALA A 115 -18.92 -32.27 -9.37
C ALA A 115 -17.56 -32.22 -8.65
N LEU A 116 -17.39 -33.05 -7.62
CA LEU A 116 -16.11 -33.20 -6.91
C LEU A 116 -15.09 -33.96 -7.76
N ILE A 117 -13.84 -33.47 -7.80
CA ILE A 117 -12.71 -34.08 -8.51
C ILE A 117 -11.62 -34.49 -7.52
N GLY A 118 -11.10 -35.70 -7.68
CA GLY A 118 -9.93 -36.20 -6.92
C GLY A 118 -10.07 -37.65 -6.49
N PRO A 119 -9.13 -38.17 -5.67
CA PRO A 119 -9.32 -39.41 -4.93
C PRO A 119 -10.27 -39.19 -3.74
N PRO A 120 -11.06 -40.20 -3.33
CA PRO A 120 -11.80 -40.16 -2.07
C PRO A 120 -10.85 -40.22 -0.85
N ASP A 121 -11.23 -39.59 0.26
CA ASP A 121 -10.47 -39.66 1.53
C ASP A 121 -10.61 -41.04 2.18
N SER A 122 -9.59 -41.88 1.97
CA SER A 122 -9.61 -43.31 2.31
C SER A 122 -9.55 -43.63 3.80
N GLN A 123 -9.37 -42.65 4.69
CA GLN A 123 -9.18 -42.94 6.12
C GLN A 123 -10.46 -42.97 6.96
N ARG A 124 -11.60 -42.48 6.44
CA ARG A 124 -12.85 -42.33 7.23
C ARG A 124 -14.15 -42.63 6.47
N THR A 125 -14.10 -43.32 5.34
CA THR A 125 -15.30 -43.55 4.49
C THR A 125 -15.42 -44.98 4.02
N VAL A 126 -16.64 -45.48 3.88
CA VAL A 126 -16.94 -46.84 3.40
C VAL A 126 -17.20 -46.78 1.89
N PRO A 127 -16.53 -47.57 1.04
CA PRO A 127 -16.86 -47.66 -0.38
C PRO A 127 -18.33 -48.07 -0.60
N HIS A 128 -19.04 -47.37 -1.48
CA HIS A 128 -20.45 -47.61 -1.75
C HIS A 128 -20.76 -47.25 -3.21
N GLY A 129 -21.33 -48.18 -3.99
CA GLY A 129 -21.56 -47.96 -5.43
C GLY A 129 -20.26 -47.60 -6.15
N ASP A 130 -20.29 -46.50 -6.92
CA ASP A 130 -19.12 -45.92 -7.59
C ASP A 130 -18.55 -44.67 -6.86
N GLY A 131 -18.79 -44.58 -5.56
CA GLY A 131 -18.32 -43.52 -4.66
C GLY A 131 -18.08 -44.01 -3.23
N ILE A 132 -18.29 -43.12 -2.25
CA ILE A 132 -18.09 -43.43 -0.82
C ILE A 132 -19.27 -42.96 0.02
N LEU A 133 -19.54 -43.66 1.12
CA LEU A 133 -20.43 -43.24 2.19
C LEU A 133 -19.60 -42.63 3.33
N THR A 134 -19.93 -41.39 3.69
CA THR A 134 -19.29 -40.66 4.80
C THR A 134 -19.82 -41.11 6.16
N THR A 135 -19.08 -40.81 7.24
CA THR A 135 -19.54 -41.03 8.63
C THR A 135 -20.84 -40.30 9.00
N ARG A 136 -21.29 -39.32 8.19
CA ARG A 136 -22.57 -38.62 8.36
C ARG A 136 -23.74 -39.30 7.63
N GLY A 137 -23.50 -40.43 6.97
CA GLY A 137 -24.48 -41.15 6.16
C GLY A 137 -24.81 -40.43 4.85
N THR A 138 -23.86 -39.69 4.26
CA THR A 138 -24.02 -39.06 2.94
C THR A 138 -23.15 -39.75 1.90
N PHE A 139 -23.69 -39.96 0.70
CA PHE A 139 -22.93 -40.44 -0.44
C PHE A 139 -22.14 -39.30 -1.08
N GLN A 140 -20.90 -39.57 -1.49
CA GLN A 140 -20.11 -38.69 -2.36
C GLN A 140 -19.35 -39.49 -3.42
N LYS A 141 -19.57 -39.16 -4.70
CA LYS A 141 -18.70 -39.59 -5.81
C LYS A 141 -17.65 -38.52 -6.10
N TYR A 142 -16.40 -38.96 -6.21
CA TYR A 142 -15.30 -38.15 -6.71
C TYR A 142 -14.97 -38.66 -8.11
N PHE A 143 -15.02 -37.77 -9.10
CA PHE A 143 -14.69 -38.10 -10.49
C PHE A 143 -13.22 -37.76 -10.78
N ARG A 144 -12.66 -38.31 -11.87
CA ARG A 144 -11.54 -37.68 -12.59
C ARG A 144 -12.06 -36.58 -13.51
N GLN A 145 -11.21 -35.61 -13.87
CA GLN A 145 -11.62 -34.51 -14.76
C GLN A 145 -12.11 -35.06 -16.11
N GLU A 146 -11.36 -36.00 -16.68
CA GLU A 146 -11.63 -36.63 -17.97
C GLU A 146 -12.81 -37.62 -17.91
N GLU A 147 -13.03 -38.24 -16.74
CA GLU A 147 -14.20 -39.10 -16.47
C GLU A 147 -15.47 -38.27 -16.48
N LEU A 148 -15.48 -37.13 -15.76
CA LEU A 148 -16.63 -36.22 -15.73
C LEU A 148 -16.91 -35.65 -17.12
N GLY A 149 -15.89 -35.15 -17.83
CA GLY A 149 -16.05 -34.62 -19.18
C GLY A 149 -16.70 -35.62 -20.15
N ARG A 150 -16.17 -36.86 -20.22
CA ARG A 150 -16.75 -37.91 -21.07
C ARG A 150 -18.16 -38.29 -20.64
N TYR A 151 -18.40 -38.51 -19.34
CA TYR A 151 -19.72 -38.85 -18.84
C TYR A 151 -20.78 -37.80 -19.22
N LEU A 152 -20.42 -36.52 -19.20
CA LEU A 152 -21.30 -35.42 -19.62
C LEU A 152 -21.55 -35.46 -21.14
N THR A 153 -20.50 -35.57 -21.97
CA THR A 153 -20.64 -35.67 -23.43
C THR A 153 -21.45 -36.90 -23.85
N ASP A 154 -21.10 -38.09 -23.33
CA ASP A 154 -21.72 -39.38 -23.68
C ASP A 154 -23.21 -39.45 -23.32
N GLN A 155 -23.61 -38.84 -22.20
CA GLN A 155 -25.00 -38.87 -21.75
C GLN A 155 -25.88 -37.78 -22.34
N VAL A 156 -25.32 -36.68 -22.83
CA VAL A 156 -26.09 -35.54 -23.34
C VAL A 156 -26.05 -35.42 -24.86
N GLY A 157 -25.01 -35.96 -25.53
CA GLY A 157 -24.82 -35.82 -26.97
C GLY A 157 -24.38 -34.42 -27.41
N LYS A 158 -23.73 -33.67 -26.49
CA LYS A 158 -23.19 -32.32 -26.68
C LYS A 158 -21.81 -32.24 -26.05
N GLU A 159 -20.88 -31.51 -26.67
CA GLU A 159 -19.51 -31.39 -26.17
C GLU A 159 -19.48 -30.68 -24.80
N ALA A 160 -18.82 -31.30 -23.82
CA ALA A 160 -18.66 -30.77 -22.48
C ALA A 160 -17.41 -29.88 -22.40
N TYR A 161 -17.59 -28.57 -22.54
CA TYR A 161 -16.50 -27.58 -22.50
C TYR A 161 -15.97 -27.41 -21.06
N PRO A 162 -14.66 -27.67 -20.79
CA PRO A 162 -14.10 -27.54 -19.46
C PRO A 162 -13.92 -26.06 -19.07
N ALA A 163 -14.64 -25.62 -18.03
CA ALA A 163 -14.51 -24.29 -17.45
C ALA A 163 -13.51 -24.25 -16.29
N GLY A 164 -13.29 -25.38 -15.63
CA GLY A 164 -12.27 -25.55 -14.59
C GLY A 164 -12.31 -26.93 -13.95
N LEU A 165 -11.50 -27.14 -12.90
CA LEU A 165 -11.48 -28.41 -12.17
C LEU A 165 -12.87 -28.73 -11.61
N GLY A 166 -13.53 -29.74 -12.17
CA GLY A 166 -14.88 -30.16 -11.81
C GLY A 166 -16.00 -29.25 -12.27
N ILE A 167 -15.80 -28.39 -13.28
CA ILE A 167 -16.83 -27.47 -13.80
C ILE A 167 -16.84 -27.50 -15.33
N TYR A 168 -18.02 -27.69 -15.90
CA TYR A 168 -18.25 -27.89 -17.34
C TYR A 168 -19.46 -27.07 -17.84
N TYR A 169 -19.41 -26.66 -19.11
CA TYR A 169 -20.55 -26.09 -19.85
C TYR A 169 -20.98 -27.03 -20.97
N LEU A 170 -22.29 -27.22 -21.11
CA LEU A 170 -22.90 -27.91 -22.24
C LEU A 170 -23.86 -26.93 -22.92
N PHE A 171 -23.50 -26.47 -24.12
CA PHE A 171 -24.29 -25.49 -24.85
C PHE A 171 -25.45 -26.15 -25.61
N VAL A 172 -26.64 -25.61 -25.40
CA VAL A 172 -27.86 -25.96 -26.13
C VAL A 172 -27.94 -25.09 -27.38
N ASP A 173 -27.77 -23.77 -27.20
CA ASP A 173 -27.71 -22.76 -28.24
C ASP A 173 -26.31 -22.68 -28.88
N ALA A 174 -26.25 -22.95 -30.19
CA ALA A 174 -25.03 -22.90 -30.99
C ALA A 174 -24.48 -21.47 -31.15
N GLN A 175 -25.29 -20.42 -30.99
CA GLN A 175 -24.80 -19.04 -31.02
C GLN A 175 -24.01 -18.73 -29.74
N ARG A 176 -24.54 -19.05 -28.55
CA ARG A 176 -23.79 -18.99 -27.27
C ARG A 176 -22.52 -19.86 -27.30
N GLU A 177 -22.58 -21.04 -27.90
CA GLU A 177 -21.43 -21.93 -28.11
C GLU A 177 -20.34 -21.23 -28.93
N ALA A 178 -20.69 -20.70 -30.10
CA ALA A 178 -19.77 -19.98 -30.98
C ALA A 178 -19.22 -18.70 -30.34
N ASP A 179 -20.04 -17.95 -29.60
CA ASP A 179 -19.63 -16.72 -28.92
C ASP A 179 -18.71 -16.98 -27.71
N TYR A 180 -18.94 -18.07 -26.96
CA TYR A 180 -18.02 -18.54 -25.92
C TYR A 180 -16.69 -19.00 -26.53
N CYS A 181 -16.72 -19.81 -27.58
CA CYS A 181 -15.52 -20.24 -28.29
C CYS A 181 -14.73 -19.08 -28.90
N ARG A 182 -15.41 -18.02 -29.38
CA ARG A 182 -14.74 -16.80 -29.87
C ARG A 182 -14.02 -16.06 -28.75
N ARG A 183 -14.70 -15.80 -27.63
CA ARG A 183 -14.10 -15.19 -26.41
C ARG A 183 -12.92 -16.01 -25.87
N LEU A 184 -12.93 -17.33 -26.03
CA LEU A 184 -11.84 -18.23 -25.61
C LEU A 184 -10.61 -18.18 -26.54
N LEU A 185 -10.75 -17.64 -27.76
CA LEU A 185 -9.69 -17.59 -28.78
C LEU A 185 -9.15 -16.17 -29.04
N GLU A 186 -9.92 -15.13 -28.72
CA GLU A 186 -9.52 -13.73 -28.90
C GLU A 186 -8.60 -13.19 -27.78
N ASP A 187 -8.55 -13.86 -26.62
CA ASP A 187 -7.72 -13.50 -25.46
C ASP A 187 -6.71 -14.62 -25.10
N PRO A 188 -5.42 -14.50 -25.50
CA PRO A 188 -4.37 -15.43 -25.13
C PRO A 188 -3.71 -15.12 -23.78
N ASP A 189 -3.97 -13.97 -23.15
CA ASP A 189 -3.29 -13.49 -21.93
C ASP A 189 -4.08 -13.83 -20.65
N ARG A 190 -4.85 -14.93 -20.70
CA ARG A 190 -5.83 -15.37 -19.71
C ARG A 190 -5.19 -15.89 -18.40
N GLN A 191 -4.48 -15.01 -17.67
CA GLN A 191 -3.99 -15.22 -16.29
C GLN A 191 -5.16 -15.26 -15.29
N GLY A 192 -6.02 -16.27 -15.43
CA GLY A 192 -7.26 -16.34 -14.69
C GLY A 192 -8.24 -15.21 -15.07
N PRO A 193 -9.23 -14.94 -14.20
CA PRO A 193 -10.36 -14.10 -14.57
C PRO A 193 -10.38 -12.68 -13.97
N VAL A 194 -10.77 -11.73 -14.81
CA VAL A 194 -11.71 -10.68 -14.38
C VAL A 194 -13.02 -11.38 -13.96
N VAL A 195 -13.54 -11.07 -12.79
CA VAL A 195 -14.83 -11.59 -12.29
C VAL A 195 -15.91 -10.50 -12.42
N PRO A 196 -16.68 -10.45 -13.52
CA PRO A 196 -18.04 -9.93 -13.44
C PRO A 196 -18.80 -10.72 -12.37
N GLY A 197 -19.29 -10.03 -11.34
CA GLY A 197 -19.82 -10.66 -10.12
C GLY A 197 -19.38 -9.96 -8.83
N ARG A 198 -18.32 -9.13 -8.90
CA ARG A 198 -18.38 -7.82 -8.25
C ARG A 198 -19.07 -6.89 -9.23
N GLY A 199 -20.29 -6.45 -8.89
CA GLY A 199 -21.21 -5.85 -9.85
C GLY A 199 -20.68 -4.53 -10.38
N TRP A 200 -20.89 -4.27 -11.68
CA TRP A 200 -20.85 -2.91 -12.20
C TRP A 200 -22.12 -2.20 -11.72
N VAL A 201 -22.16 -1.90 -10.42
CA VAL A 201 -23.04 -0.84 -9.92
C VAL A 201 -22.73 0.38 -10.79
N PRO A 202 -23.71 1.01 -11.45
CA PRO A 202 -23.46 2.27 -12.13
C PRO A 202 -22.96 3.24 -11.07
N LEU A 203 -21.64 3.47 -11.06
CA LEU A 203 -20.95 4.31 -10.10
C LEU A 203 -21.44 5.74 -10.33
N HIS A 204 -22.54 6.08 -9.68
CA HIS A 204 -23.09 7.42 -9.71
C HIS A 204 -21.98 8.34 -9.24
N SER A 205 -21.66 9.35 -10.05
CA SER A 205 -20.59 10.31 -9.72
C SER A 205 -20.81 10.90 -8.32
N GLU A 206 -22.07 11.05 -7.88
CA GLU A 206 -22.40 11.50 -6.52
C GLU A 206 -22.04 10.52 -5.39
N THR A 207 -21.94 9.21 -5.64
CA THR A 207 -21.41 8.24 -4.68
C THR A 207 -19.88 8.21 -4.72
N LEU A 208 -19.27 8.33 -5.91
CA LEU A 208 -17.82 8.49 -6.02
C LEU A 208 -17.33 9.78 -5.36
N LYS A 209 -18.00 10.92 -5.57
CA LYS A 209 -17.73 12.20 -4.89
C LYS A 209 -17.84 12.08 -3.37
N ARG A 210 -18.87 11.41 -2.84
CA ARG A 210 -19.02 11.19 -1.39
C ARG A 210 -17.86 10.35 -0.81
N ILE A 211 -17.43 9.32 -1.51
CA ILE A 211 -16.25 8.52 -1.11
C ILE A 211 -14.97 9.35 -1.26
N ALA A 212 -14.80 10.10 -2.34
CA ALA A 212 -13.64 10.95 -2.59
C ALA A 212 -13.52 12.08 -1.56
N ALA A 213 -14.62 12.75 -1.22
CA ALA A 213 -14.67 13.75 -0.14
C ALA A 213 -14.27 13.13 1.20
N ARG A 214 -14.75 11.91 1.53
CA ARG A 214 -14.34 11.19 2.74
C ARG A 214 -12.85 10.79 2.72
N VAL A 215 -12.29 10.47 1.55
CA VAL A 215 -10.84 10.26 1.36
C VAL A 215 -10.04 11.57 1.54
N MET A 216 -10.55 12.69 1.06
CA MET A 216 -9.97 14.03 1.25
C MET A 216 -10.14 14.57 2.68
N GLU A 217 -11.00 13.96 3.50
CA GLU A 217 -11.09 14.24 4.94
C GLU A 217 -10.12 13.34 5.73
N LEU A 218 -10.06 12.04 5.40
CA LEU A 218 -9.29 11.03 6.13
C LEU A 218 -7.82 10.89 5.68
N GLY A 219 -7.46 11.36 4.49
CA GLY A 219 -6.16 11.09 3.85
C GLY A 219 -5.96 9.63 3.42
N ARG A 220 -6.94 8.75 3.63
CA ARG A 220 -6.91 7.31 3.31
C ARG A 220 -8.27 6.83 2.81
N LEU A 221 -8.34 5.59 2.34
CA LEU A 221 -9.64 4.95 2.11
C LEU A 221 -10.42 4.83 3.44
N PRO A 222 -11.73 5.09 3.44
CA PRO A 222 -12.57 4.91 4.62
C PRO A 222 -12.69 3.43 5.00
N LEU A 223 -13.04 3.20 6.26
CA LEU A 223 -13.56 1.92 6.74
C LEU A 223 -15.05 1.78 6.39
N PRO A 224 -15.61 0.56 6.37
CA PRO A 224 -17.04 0.32 6.20
C PRO A 224 -17.95 1.11 7.15
N GLU A 225 -17.51 1.35 8.38
CA GLU A 225 -18.23 2.09 9.42
C GLU A 225 -18.11 3.62 9.26
N GLU A 226 -17.20 4.10 8.41
CA GLU A 226 -16.95 5.54 8.15
C GLU A 226 -17.68 6.07 6.89
N LEU A 227 -18.60 5.28 6.33
CA LEU A 227 -19.36 5.57 5.11
C LEU A 227 -20.85 5.24 5.28
N PRO A 228 -21.76 5.97 4.60
CA PRO A 228 -23.17 5.59 4.48
C PRO A 228 -23.36 4.23 3.79
N GLU A 229 -24.43 3.50 4.11
CA GLU A 229 -24.68 2.12 3.63
C GLU A 229 -24.55 1.95 2.10
N ASP A 230 -25.00 2.93 1.31
CA ASP A 230 -24.93 2.88 -0.16
C ASP A 230 -23.49 3.05 -0.69
N ALA A 231 -22.69 3.90 -0.05
CA ALA A 231 -21.27 4.06 -0.33
C ALA A 231 -20.45 2.86 0.19
N THR A 232 -20.79 2.31 1.35
CA THR A 232 -20.17 1.10 1.90
C THR A 232 -20.45 -0.13 1.03
N ALA A 233 -21.69 -0.30 0.55
CA ALA A 233 -22.02 -1.33 -0.43
C ALA A 233 -21.20 -1.18 -1.71
N VAL A 234 -21.08 0.03 -2.26
CA VAL A 234 -20.22 0.31 -3.42
C VAL A 234 -18.76 -0.05 -3.16
N MET A 235 -18.18 0.38 -2.04
CA MET A 235 -16.78 0.10 -1.69
C MET A 235 -16.53 -1.41 -1.48
N MET A 236 -17.48 -2.14 -0.89
CA MET A 236 -17.40 -3.60 -0.74
C MET A 236 -17.62 -4.37 -2.06
N LEU A 237 -18.40 -3.82 -2.99
CA LEU A 237 -18.78 -4.49 -4.24
C LEU A 237 -17.87 -4.16 -5.44
N ALA A 238 -16.90 -3.26 -5.32
CA ALA A 238 -16.03 -2.87 -6.42
C ALA A 238 -14.71 -3.70 -6.52
N ARG A 239 -14.18 -3.92 -7.73
CA ARG A 239 -12.89 -4.62 -7.98
C ARG A 239 -11.73 -3.66 -7.79
N SER A 240 -10.79 -3.96 -6.89
CA SER A 240 -9.78 -3.03 -6.33
C SER A 240 -9.14 -2.01 -7.27
N GLU A 241 -8.90 -2.32 -8.53
CA GLU A 241 -8.24 -1.41 -9.48
C GLU A 241 -9.27 -0.50 -10.21
N ASP A 242 -10.26 -1.08 -10.91
CA ASP A 242 -11.22 -0.38 -11.79
C ASP A 242 -11.99 0.80 -11.13
N TRP A 243 -12.23 0.75 -9.81
CA TRP A 243 -12.88 1.85 -9.08
C TRP A 243 -11.90 2.79 -8.38
N MET A 244 -10.66 2.36 -8.08
CA MET A 244 -9.65 3.29 -7.59
C MET A 244 -9.23 4.27 -8.69
N ASP A 245 -9.18 3.84 -9.95
CA ASP A 245 -8.96 4.73 -11.09
C ASP A 245 -10.11 5.76 -11.22
N ARG A 246 -11.37 5.33 -11.14
CA ARG A 246 -12.54 6.24 -11.16
C ARG A 246 -12.70 7.10 -9.92
N LEU A 247 -12.18 6.65 -8.78
CA LEU A 247 -12.06 7.47 -7.58
C LEU A 247 -10.96 8.52 -7.78
N ALA A 248 -9.84 8.17 -8.42
CA ALA A 248 -8.76 9.09 -8.75
C ALA A 248 -9.20 10.19 -9.74
N GLU A 249 -10.14 9.92 -10.66
CA GLU A 249 -10.83 10.95 -11.46
C GLU A 249 -11.52 12.04 -10.60
N HIS A 250 -11.87 11.70 -9.35
CA HIS A 250 -12.55 12.57 -8.38
C HIS A 250 -11.63 13.00 -7.21
N LEU A 251 -10.32 12.69 -7.24
CA LEU A 251 -9.35 13.03 -6.20
C LEU A 251 -8.25 13.95 -6.74
N GLU A 252 -8.08 15.10 -6.10
CA GLU A 252 -6.95 15.98 -6.35
C GLU A 252 -5.66 15.34 -5.80
N SER A 253 -4.92 14.65 -6.67
CA SER A 253 -3.75 13.83 -6.30
C SER A 253 -2.73 14.58 -5.45
N ASP A 254 -2.42 15.83 -5.79
CA ASP A 254 -1.42 16.64 -5.09
C ASP A 254 -1.92 17.08 -3.70
N ALA A 255 -3.18 17.50 -3.59
CA ALA A 255 -3.81 17.85 -2.32
C ALA A 255 -3.94 16.62 -1.39
N LEU A 256 -4.26 15.45 -1.93
CA LEU A 256 -4.26 14.19 -1.19
C LEU A 256 -2.86 13.78 -0.75
N ALA A 257 -1.82 14.03 -1.56
CA ALA A 257 -0.43 13.77 -1.21
C ALA A 257 0.09 14.72 -0.12
N GLU A 258 -0.33 15.98 -0.11
CA GLU A 258 -0.03 16.95 0.94
C GLU A 258 -0.74 16.58 2.26
N LEU A 259 -2.06 16.36 2.23
CA LEU A 259 -2.85 15.91 3.38
C LEU A 259 -2.28 14.63 4.02
N ARG A 260 -1.83 13.67 3.19
CA ARG A 260 -1.15 12.45 3.67
C ARG A 260 0.16 12.77 4.37
N ARG A 261 0.94 13.74 3.88
CA ARG A 261 2.20 14.18 4.48
C ARG A 261 1.96 14.85 5.85
N GLU A 262 0.99 15.76 5.92
CA GLU A 262 0.59 16.45 7.15
C GLU A 262 0.04 15.48 8.21
N ARG A 263 -0.93 14.63 7.85
CA ARG A 263 -1.49 13.61 8.76
C ARG A 263 -0.40 12.66 9.26
N ARG A 264 0.50 12.21 8.37
CA ARG A 264 1.63 11.34 8.74
C ARG A 264 2.59 12.03 9.69
N ALA A 265 2.94 13.30 9.45
CA ALA A 265 3.81 14.06 10.35
C ALA A 265 3.18 14.24 11.74
N ARG A 266 1.88 14.58 11.81
CA ARG A 266 1.16 14.70 13.08
C ARG A 266 1.08 13.39 13.86
N LEU A 267 0.73 12.28 13.19
CA LEU A 267 0.68 10.96 13.82
C LEU A 267 2.07 10.47 14.29
N LEU A 268 3.14 10.86 13.59
CA LEU A 268 4.51 10.58 13.99
C LEU A 268 4.89 11.36 15.26
N GLU A 269 4.54 12.64 15.35
CA GLU A 269 4.67 13.44 16.57
C GLU A 269 3.85 12.87 17.74
N ASP A 270 2.59 12.50 17.51
CA ASP A 270 1.69 11.98 18.55
C ASP A 270 2.17 10.62 19.09
N LEU A 271 2.64 9.72 18.22
CA LEU A 271 3.24 8.44 18.61
C LEU A 271 4.54 8.64 19.39
N ALA A 272 5.46 9.47 18.88
CA ALA A 272 6.75 9.74 19.53
C ALA A 272 6.55 10.41 20.91
N ALA A 273 5.65 11.39 21.00
CA ALA A 273 5.31 12.05 22.25
C ALA A 273 4.69 11.07 23.28
N SER A 274 3.93 10.07 22.83
CA SER A 274 3.27 9.12 23.74
C SER A 274 4.22 8.34 24.67
N TYR A 275 5.51 8.26 24.35
CA TYR A 275 6.53 7.65 25.23
C TYR A 275 6.70 8.41 26.55
N PHE A 276 6.30 9.68 26.60
CA PHE A 276 6.30 10.56 27.78
C PHE A 276 4.93 10.61 28.49
N SER A 277 3.95 9.83 28.04
CA SER A 277 2.68 9.65 28.77
C SER A 277 2.91 8.93 30.10
N PRO A 278 2.16 9.25 31.19
CA PRO A 278 2.16 8.46 32.42
C PRO A 278 1.80 6.97 32.24
N THR A 279 1.16 6.60 31.12
CA THR A 279 0.87 5.21 30.73
C THR A 279 2.04 4.49 30.06
N GLY A 280 3.14 5.19 29.78
CA GLY A 280 4.08 4.85 28.71
C GLY A 280 3.44 4.99 27.32
N ARG A 281 4.20 4.59 26.28
CA ARG A 281 3.78 4.65 24.88
C ARG A 281 2.37 4.09 24.67
N LEU A 282 1.61 4.71 23.76
CA LEU A 282 0.31 4.18 23.31
C LEU A 282 0.50 2.70 22.92
N ARG A 283 -0.41 1.83 23.35
CA ARG A 283 -0.34 0.40 23.02
C ARG A 283 -1.36 0.10 21.92
N LEU A 284 -1.05 -0.85 21.04
CA LEU A 284 -1.91 -1.26 19.92
C LEU A 284 -3.37 -1.59 20.33
N GLN A 285 -3.55 -2.10 21.55
CA GLN A 285 -4.85 -2.46 22.13
C GLN A 285 -5.68 -1.24 22.60
N ASP A 286 -5.04 -0.10 22.87
CA ASP A 286 -5.71 1.12 23.33
C ASP A 286 -6.16 2.00 22.14
N LEU A 287 -5.77 1.63 20.91
CA LEU A 287 -6.12 2.34 19.68
C LEU A 287 -7.45 1.84 19.11
N ASP A 288 -8.31 2.75 18.66
CA ASP A 288 -9.55 2.41 17.96
C ASP A 288 -9.30 1.86 16.53
N LEU A 289 -10.37 1.54 15.80
CA LEU A 289 -10.28 0.99 14.44
C LEU A 289 -9.81 2.03 13.40
N ALA A 290 -10.24 3.28 13.51
CA ALA A 290 -9.87 4.37 12.61
C ALA A 290 -8.40 4.76 12.80
N GLN A 291 -7.94 4.89 14.04
CA GLN A 291 -6.52 5.10 14.39
C GLN A 291 -5.63 3.97 13.84
N ARG A 292 -6.05 2.71 14.00
CA ARG A 292 -5.32 1.56 13.41
C ARG A 292 -5.35 1.55 11.89
N ALA A 293 -6.38 2.11 11.26
CA ALA A 293 -6.46 2.28 9.80
C ALA A 293 -5.57 3.43 9.30
N ASP A 294 -5.54 4.57 9.99
CA ASP A 294 -4.63 5.70 9.72
C ASP A 294 -3.17 5.23 9.74
N LEU A 295 -2.74 4.56 10.83
CA LEU A 295 -1.36 4.07 10.96
C LEU A 295 -1.00 3.03 9.88
N ARG A 296 -1.91 2.10 9.56
CA ARG A 296 -1.69 1.14 8.45
C ARG A 296 -1.59 1.84 7.09
N SER A 297 -2.45 2.83 6.81
CA SER A 297 -2.49 3.47 5.49
C SER A 297 -1.36 4.47 5.25
N LEU A 298 -0.81 5.10 6.30
CA LEU A 298 0.21 6.16 6.16
C LEU A 298 1.64 5.68 6.41
N PHE A 299 1.81 4.53 7.09
CA PHE A 299 3.11 3.92 7.40
C PHE A 299 3.26 2.49 6.86
N GLY A 300 2.23 1.92 6.23
CA GLY A 300 2.22 0.55 5.67
C GLY A 300 1.99 -0.55 6.71
N SER A 301 2.46 -0.37 7.94
CA SER A 301 2.09 -1.21 9.08
C SER A 301 2.15 -0.42 10.39
N VAL A 302 1.42 -0.87 11.42
CA VAL A 302 1.44 -0.20 12.73
C VAL A 302 2.81 -0.36 13.41
N GLY A 303 3.46 -1.52 13.31
CA GLY A 303 4.81 -1.72 13.85
C GLY A 303 5.83 -0.79 13.20
N ARG A 304 5.70 -0.51 11.90
CA ARG A 304 6.54 0.47 11.20
C ARG A 304 6.24 1.91 11.64
N ALA A 305 5.00 2.25 11.99
CA ALA A 305 4.68 3.55 12.57
C ALA A 305 5.37 3.77 13.93
N TYR A 306 5.42 2.75 14.80
CA TYR A 306 6.17 2.83 16.06
C TYR A 306 7.69 2.91 15.83
N SER A 307 8.26 2.09 14.95
CA SER A 307 9.70 2.14 14.66
C SER A 307 10.12 3.48 14.04
N GLU A 308 9.36 4.03 13.08
CA GLU A 308 9.67 5.36 12.56
C GLU A 308 9.48 6.47 13.61
N ALA A 309 8.57 6.30 14.59
CA ALA A 309 8.38 7.22 15.70
C ALA A 309 9.51 7.14 16.75
N GLU A 310 10.05 5.94 17.01
CA GLU A 310 11.24 5.74 17.85
C GLU A 310 12.47 6.38 17.19
N ASP A 311 12.72 6.12 15.90
CA ASP A 311 13.81 6.78 15.17
C ASP A 311 13.64 8.32 15.12
N PHE A 312 12.40 8.80 14.94
CA PHE A 312 12.10 10.23 14.89
C PHE A 312 12.30 10.91 16.24
N LEU A 313 11.96 10.22 17.33
CA LEU A 313 12.19 10.68 18.69
C LEU A 313 13.69 10.78 18.99
N GLU A 314 14.46 9.74 18.70
CA GLU A 314 15.92 9.73 18.91
C GLU A 314 16.60 10.84 18.12
N ARG A 315 16.28 10.97 16.82
CA ARG A 315 16.84 12.04 15.96
C ARG A 315 16.45 13.44 16.44
N SER A 316 15.18 13.66 16.80
CA SER A 316 14.67 14.96 17.23
C SER A 316 15.15 15.40 18.62
N LEU A 317 15.43 14.44 19.52
CA LEU A 317 16.00 14.73 20.84
C LEU A 317 17.54 14.84 20.81
N SER A 318 18.19 14.56 19.69
CA SER A 318 19.61 14.82 19.53
C SER A 318 19.91 16.32 19.62
N SER A 319 20.92 16.68 20.43
CA SER A 319 21.33 18.09 20.62
C SER A 319 21.87 18.74 19.34
N GLU A 320 22.15 17.95 18.30
CA GLU A 320 22.60 18.43 16.99
C GLU A 320 21.42 18.87 16.11
N THR A 321 20.50 17.95 15.78
CA THR A 321 19.31 18.25 14.94
C THR A 321 18.43 19.32 15.58
N LEU A 322 18.18 19.22 16.89
CA LEU A 322 17.37 20.19 17.61
C LEU A 322 18.00 21.59 17.61
N ALA A 323 19.33 21.68 17.73
CA ALA A 323 20.04 22.96 17.68
C ALA A 323 20.13 23.53 16.26
N GLU A 324 20.19 22.69 15.23
CA GLU A 324 20.07 23.11 13.83
C GLU A 324 18.67 23.68 13.54
N GLU A 325 17.61 22.95 13.88
CA GLU A 325 16.22 23.42 13.72
C GLU A 325 15.96 24.73 14.50
N CYS A 326 16.39 24.82 15.77
CA CYS A 326 16.23 26.03 16.56
C CYS A 326 16.97 27.25 15.97
N ARG A 327 18.15 27.04 15.38
CA ARG A 327 18.95 28.12 14.77
C ARG A 327 18.45 28.53 13.38
N THR A 328 17.86 27.61 12.63
CA THR A 328 17.45 27.84 11.23
C THR A 328 16.01 28.32 11.07
N TRP A 329 15.16 28.18 12.09
CA TRP A 329 13.74 28.62 12.03
C TRP A 329 13.54 30.11 11.73
N GLY A 330 14.51 30.97 12.04
CA GLY A 330 14.46 32.42 11.76
C GLY A 330 13.40 33.21 12.55
N THR A 331 12.61 32.53 13.38
CA THR A 331 11.53 33.10 14.19
C THR A 331 11.79 32.77 15.67
N GLY A 332 11.34 33.62 16.58
CA GLY A 332 11.66 33.51 18.01
C GLY A 332 12.99 34.17 18.39
N LYS A 333 13.17 34.44 19.69
CA LYS A 333 14.38 35.03 20.26
C LYS A 333 15.34 33.91 20.67
N LEU A 334 16.43 33.75 19.92
CA LEU A 334 17.55 32.89 20.33
C LEU A 334 18.43 33.60 21.37
N VAL A 335 18.70 32.91 22.49
CA VAL A 335 19.60 33.40 23.56
C VAL A 335 20.47 32.24 24.04
N TYR A 336 21.76 32.30 23.73
CA TYR A 336 22.75 31.23 23.98
C TYR A 336 22.36 29.87 23.37
N ASP A 337 21.83 28.97 24.20
CA ASP A 337 21.51 27.58 23.90
C ASP A 337 19.99 27.31 23.86
N SER A 338 19.22 28.39 23.80
CA SER A 338 17.79 28.40 24.10
C SER A 338 17.01 29.28 23.11
N LEU A 339 15.93 28.73 22.57
CA LEU A 339 14.96 29.40 21.73
C LEU A 339 13.74 29.82 22.58
N TYR A 340 13.26 31.05 22.41
CA TYR A 340 12.10 31.60 23.13
C TYR A 340 11.06 32.17 22.15
N PHE A 341 9.79 31.83 22.32
CA PHE A 341 8.70 32.26 21.42
C PHE A 341 7.33 32.23 22.11
N HIS A 342 6.38 32.98 21.57
CA HIS A 342 4.99 33.02 22.01
C HIS A 342 4.23 31.77 21.51
N PRO A 343 3.27 31.20 22.28
CA PRO A 343 2.51 30.00 21.87
C PRO A 343 1.81 30.11 20.50
N SER A 344 1.46 31.31 20.03
CA SER A 344 0.85 31.50 18.70
C SER A 344 1.74 31.06 17.53
N LEU A 345 3.05 30.91 17.75
CA LEU A 345 4.00 30.43 16.75
C LEU A 345 4.24 28.91 16.80
N GLU A 346 3.67 28.19 17.78
CA GLU A 346 3.91 26.75 17.98
C GLU A 346 3.52 25.90 16.75
N SER A 347 2.45 26.27 16.06
CA SER A 347 2.01 25.62 14.82
C SER A 347 3.02 25.76 13.67
N GLN A 348 3.84 26.81 13.70
CA GLN A 348 4.87 27.13 12.71
C GLN A 348 6.26 26.64 13.14
N ALA A 349 6.41 26.13 14.37
CA ALA A 349 7.69 25.70 14.92
C ALA A 349 8.24 24.44 14.21
N PRO A 350 9.58 24.22 14.16
CA PRO A 350 10.17 23.04 13.53
C PRO A 350 9.76 21.70 14.19
N PRO A 351 9.82 20.57 13.47
CA PRO A 351 9.32 19.27 13.95
C PRO A 351 9.89 18.82 15.31
N ALA A 352 11.20 18.93 15.54
CA ALA A 352 11.82 18.56 16.81
C ALA A 352 11.40 19.49 17.94
N VAL A 353 11.24 20.78 17.65
CA VAL A 353 10.76 21.80 18.61
C VAL A 353 9.30 21.49 19.02
N ARG A 354 8.43 21.17 18.06
CA ARG A 354 7.04 20.75 18.35
C ARG A 354 6.98 19.46 19.14
N LEU A 355 7.81 18.46 18.80
CA LEU A 355 7.88 17.20 19.53
C LEU A 355 8.30 17.43 21.00
N MET A 356 9.34 18.24 21.25
CA MET A 356 9.74 18.57 22.62
C MET A 356 8.62 19.22 23.43
N LEU A 357 7.88 20.18 22.85
CA LEU A 357 6.75 20.83 23.52
C LEU A 357 5.67 19.82 23.89
N ARG A 358 5.35 18.88 22.99
CA ARG A 358 4.38 17.80 23.23
C ARG A 358 4.82 16.85 24.34
N CYS A 359 6.06 16.35 24.29
CA CYS A 359 6.63 15.52 25.35
C CYS A 359 6.61 16.24 26.71
N ALA A 360 6.97 17.53 26.72
CA ALA A 360 6.97 18.34 27.93
C ALA A 360 5.57 18.58 28.49
N ARG A 361 4.54 18.81 27.65
CA ARG A 361 3.15 18.91 28.13
C ARG A 361 2.62 17.60 28.70
N LEU A 362 3.03 16.45 28.15
CA LEU A 362 2.66 15.13 28.69
C LEU A 362 3.28 14.85 30.07
N LEU A 363 4.53 15.28 30.31
CA LEU A 363 5.17 15.20 31.64
C LEU A 363 4.53 16.13 32.67
N VAL A 364 4.12 17.35 32.27
CA VAL A 364 3.51 18.34 33.19
C VAL A 364 2.03 18.06 33.43
N GLY A 365 1.31 17.51 32.47
CA GLY A 365 -0.12 17.19 32.57
C GLY A 365 -1.00 18.43 32.76
N SER A 366 -2.10 18.27 33.50
CA SER A 366 -3.13 19.30 33.71
C SER A 366 -2.71 20.48 34.59
N ASP A 367 -1.48 20.51 35.11
CA ASP A 367 -0.93 21.64 35.87
C ASP A 367 -0.68 22.89 35.00
N LEU A 368 -0.66 22.73 33.66
CA LEU A 368 -0.72 23.84 32.71
C LEU A 368 -2.17 24.28 32.51
N ALA A 369 -2.52 25.44 33.07
CA ALA A 369 -3.83 26.06 32.92
C ALA A 369 -4.06 26.76 31.55
N GLY A 370 -3.19 26.53 30.56
CA GLY A 370 -3.20 27.27 29.28
C GLY A 370 -2.88 28.77 29.42
N ALA A 371 -2.28 29.16 30.54
CA ALA A 371 -1.94 30.54 30.89
C ALA A 371 -0.49 30.90 30.56
N GLU A 372 0.29 30.00 29.96
CA GLU A 372 1.62 30.32 29.47
C GLU A 372 1.55 31.29 28.28
N ASN A 373 2.35 32.35 28.32
CA ASN A 373 2.48 33.33 27.23
C ASN A 373 3.91 33.41 26.68
N LEU A 374 4.84 32.60 27.21
CA LEU A 374 6.14 32.37 26.59
C LEU A 374 6.57 30.91 26.73
N LEU A 375 6.99 30.32 25.62
CA LEU A 375 7.62 29.02 25.53
C LEU A 375 9.14 29.19 25.42
N LYS A 376 9.89 28.34 26.12
CA LYS A 376 11.35 28.22 26.01
C LYS A 376 11.73 26.76 25.71
N VAL A 377 12.60 26.55 24.73
CA VAL A 377 13.22 25.26 24.44
C VAL A 377 14.75 25.40 24.51
N SER A 378 15.40 24.61 25.37
CA SER A 378 16.87 24.55 25.54
C SER A 378 17.43 23.33 24.83
N PHE A 379 18.19 23.57 23.76
CA PHE A 379 18.71 22.52 22.87
C PHE A 379 20.06 21.94 23.31
N SER A 380 20.74 22.58 24.27
CA SER A 380 21.92 22.02 24.96
C SER A 380 21.57 20.88 25.92
N SER A 381 20.33 20.83 26.43
CA SER A 381 20.03 20.06 27.63
C SER A 381 18.63 19.44 27.70
N GLY A 382 17.90 19.40 26.57
CA GLY A 382 16.62 18.68 26.49
C GLY A 382 15.52 19.24 27.41
N ARG A 383 15.51 20.55 27.69
CA ARG A 383 14.56 21.17 28.64
C ARG A 383 13.60 22.12 27.98
N VAL A 384 12.32 21.97 28.30
CA VAL A 384 11.25 22.93 27.96
C VAL A 384 10.90 23.76 29.19
N THR A 385 10.53 25.02 29.03
CA THR A 385 9.91 25.81 30.11
C THR A 385 8.72 26.58 29.57
N PHE A 386 7.55 26.32 30.15
CA PHE A 386 6.33 27.08 29.97
C PHE A 386 6.37 28.22 30.99
N ALA A 387 6.25 29.47 30.54
CA ALA A 387 6.34 30.64 31.38
C ALA A 387 5.10 31.53 31.22
N THR A 388 4.59 31.99 32.36
CA THR A 388 3.52 32.98 32.44
C THR A 388 4.13 34.28 32.95
N TYR A 389 4.15 35.29 32.10
CA TYR A 389 4.48 36.67 32.42
C TYR A 389 3.20 37.50 32.63
N GLU A 390 3.35 38.72 33.15
CA GLU A 390 2.32 39.76 33.06
C GLU A 390 1.85 39.96 31.59
N ASP A 391 0.67 40.56 31.41
CA ASP A 391 0.05 40.77 30.09
C ASP A 391 1.01 41.43 29.10
N LEU A 392 1.32 40.74 27.99
CA LEU A 392 2.30 41.17 27.01
C LEU A 392 1.85 42.40 26.20
N SER A 393 0.54 42.59 26.03
CA SER A 393 -0.06 43.69 25.27
C SER A 393 -0.28 44.92 26.14
N ALA A 394 -0.57 44.75 27.43
CA ALA A 394 -0.74 45.85 28.39
C ALA A 394 0.57 46.32 29.04
N VAL A 395 1.49 45.41 29.40
CA VAL A 395 2.71 45.75 30.14
C VAL A 395 3.93 45.74 29.22
N ALA A 396 4.64 46.87 29.15
CA ALA A 396 5.84 47.03 28.32
C ALA A 396 6.96 46.03 28.67
N HIS A 397 7.26 45.92 29.97
CA HIS A 397 8.31 45.05 30.52
C HIS A 397 7.68 44.05 31.49
N PRO A 398 6.96 43.04 30.98
CA PRO A 398 6.17 42.16 31.81
C PRO A 398 7.08 41.29 32.68
N SER A 399 6.74 41.20 33.96
CA SER A 399 7.42 40.42 34.98
C SER A 399 7.04 38.95 34.86
N LEU A 400 7.99 38.04 35.11
CA LEU A 400 7.69 36.61 35.23
C LEU A 400 6.82 36.38 36.46
N LEU A 401 5.66 35.73 36.29
CA LEU A 401 4.74 35.36 37.37
C LEU A 401 4.95 33.91 37.79
N THR A 402 4.99 32.98 36.84
CA THR A 402 5.30 31.56 37.10
C THR A 402 6.11 30.94 35.97
N ALA A 403 6.88 29.90 36.29
CA ALA A 403 7.56 29.07 35.31
C ALA A 403 7.45 27.59 35.67
N VAL A 404 7.03 26.76 34.72
CA VAL A 404 7.01 25.29 34.83
C VAL A 404 7.99 24.72 33.82
N ARG A 405 9.03 24.05 34.31
CA ARG A 405 10.08 23.44 33.49
C ARG A 405 9.90 21.92 33.46
N ALA A 406 9.91 21.35 32.27
CA ALA A 406 10.04 19.91 32.07
C ALA A 406 11.45 19.58 31.60
N CYS A 407 12.09 18.61 32.25
CA CYS A 407 13.33 17.99 31.83
C CYS A 407 12.99 16.66 31.15
N LEU A 408 13.35 16.49 29.86
CA LEU A 408 13.00 15.27 29.12
C LEU A 408 13.93 14.08 29.43
N GLU A 409 15.16 14.34 29.90
CA GLU A 409 16.17 13.32 30.20
C GLU A 409 15.84 12.45 31.43
N ASP A 410 15.29 13.08 32.48
CA ASP A 410 15.01 12.47 33.79
C ASP A 410 13.50 12.46 34.14
N GLY A 411 12.65 13.02 33.27
CA GLY A 411 11.21 13.16 33.47
C GLY A 411 10.80 14.18 34.52
N VAL A 412 11.74 14.98 35.06
CA VAL A 412 11.48 15.84 36.22
C VAL A 412 10.77 17.13 35.82
N VAL A 413 9.69 17.45 36.52
CA VAL A 413 8.96 18.72 36.42
C VAL A 413 9.30 19.63 37.59
N LEU A 414 9.73 20.86 37.31
CA LEU A 414 10.10 21.88 38.28
C LEU A 414 9.24 23.13 38.12
N ARG A 415 8.37 23.41 39.09
CA ARG A 415 7.56 24.62 39.19
C ARG A 415 8.26 25.69 40.02
N ARG A 416 8.17 26.96 39.58
CA ARG A 416 8.58 28.14 40.34
C ARG A 416 7.51 29.23 40.26
N ASP A 417 7.27 29.87 41.39
CA ASP A 417 6.44 31.06 41.50
C ASP A 417 7.34 32.28 41.71
N TYR A 418 6.96 33.40 41.11
CA TYR A 418 7.70 34.66 41.11
C TYR A 418 6.82 35.85 41.49
N ARG A 419 5.53 35.62 41.80
CA ARG A 419 4.57 36.70 42.14
C ARG A 419 4.95 37.49 43.39
N ASP A 420 5.56 36.84 44.38
CA ASP A 420 6.08 37.46 45.60
C ASP A 420 7.57 37.86 45.49
N ALA A 421 8.20 37.72 44.31
CA ALA A 421 9.60 38.08 44.13
C ALA A 421 9.77 39.60 44.03
N THR A 422 10.68 40.16 44.82
CA THR A 422 11.00 41.61 44.81
C THR A 422 11.80 42.05 43.57
N ASN A 423 12.39 41.11 42.83
CA ASN A 423 13.16 41.37 41.62
C ASN A 423 12.96 40.23 40.59
N PRO A 424 11.77 40.08 39.99
CA PRO A 424 11.50 39.03 39.03
C PRO A 424 12.25 39.27 37.72
N PRO A 425 12.55 38.21 36.95
CA PRO A 425 12.95 38.33 35.55
C PRO A 425 11.88 39.07 34.74
N ILE A 426 12.30 39.88 33.76
CA ILE A 426 11.38 40.62 32.87
C ILE A 426 11.61 40.28 31.40
N LEU A 427 10.62 40.52 30.55
CA LEU A 427 10.82 40.52 29.10
C LEU A 427 11.17 41.91 28.58
N HIS A 428 12.08 41.90 27.62
CA HIS A 428 12.53 43.01 26.79
C HIS A 428 12.70 42.47 25.36
N ARG A 429 12.57 43.33 24.34
CA ARG A 429 12.55 42.91 22.92
C ARG A 429 11.44 41.93 22.56
N LYS A 430 10.19 42.34 22.81
CA LYS A 430 9.01 41.47 22.62
C LYS A 430 8.67 41.19 21.15
N GLU A 431 9.16 42.02 20.23
CA GLU A 431 9.00 41.86 18.78
C GLU A 431 9.68 40.60 18.22
N LEU A 432 10.58 39.98 19.01
CA LEU A 432 11.25 38.73 18.65
C LEU A 432 10.51 37.47 19.13
N PHE A 433 9.53 37.59 20.04
CA PHE A 433 8.78 36.44 20.54
C PHE A 433 7.52 36.14 19.72
N VAL A 434 7.01 37.11 18.96
CA VAL A 434 5.77 37.00 18.17
C VAL A 434 6.06 37.18 16.68
N GLY A 435 5.17 36.69 15.81
CA GLY A 435 5.28 36.88 14.37
C GLY A 435 5.04 38.34 13.94
N ARG A 436 5.46 38.71 12.72
CA ARG A 436 5.25 40.05 12.14
C ARG A 436 3.77 40.38 11.91
N ASP A 437 2.95 39.34 11.82
CA ASP A 437 1.49 39.33 11.71
C ASP A 437 0.76 39.55 13.04
N HIS A 438 1.47 39.51 14.18
CA HIS A 438 0.88 39.74 15.50
C HIS A 438 0.46 41.22 15.66
N PRO A 439 -0.78 41.53 16.11
CA PRO A 439 -1.29 42.91 16.16
C PRO A 439 -0.38 43.90 16.90
N ASP A 440 0.20 43.50 18.04
CA ASP A 440 1.09 44.35 18.82
C ASP A 440 2.54 44.42 18.30
N TRP A 441 2.92 43.69 17.25
CA TRP A 441 4.32 43.57 16.79
C TRP A 441 4.95 44.94 16.54
N GLY A 442 4.25 45.84 15.83
CA GLY A 442 4.73 47.19 15.55
C GLY A 442 4.87 48.06 16.82
N SER A 443 4.00 47.86 17.82
CA SER A 443 4.09 48.54 19.12
C SER A 443 5.31 48.07 19.90
N PHE A 444 5.59 46.76 19.89
CA PHE A 444 6.77 46.17 20.52
C PHE A 444 8.06 46.59 19.79
N ALA A 445 8.09 46.55 18.46
CA ALA A 445 9.24 46.93 17.65
C ALA A 445 9.62 48.41 17.82
N ARG A 446 8.63 49.32 17.86
CA ARG A 446 8.86 50.75 18.11
C ARG A 446 9.45 50.98 19.51
N LEU A 447 8.93 50.31 20.54
CA LEU A 447 9.46 50.40 21.90
C LEU A 447 10.93 49.94 21.95
N THR A 448 11.22 48.76 21.40
CA THR A 448 12.59 48.23 21.29
C THR A 448 13.54 49.19 20.54
N PHE A 449 13.08 49.84 19.46
CA PHE A 449 13.87 50.82 18.72
C PHE A 449 14.21 52.05 19.59
N GLN A 450 13.26 52.56 20.38
CA GLN A 450 13.49 53.66 21.32
C GLN A 450 14.51 53.27 22.41
N GLU A 451 14.41 52.06 22.96
CA GLU A 451 15.34 51.54 23.97
C GLU A 451 16.75 51.23 23.43
N ALA A 452 16.84 50.79 22.18
CA ALA A 452 18.11 50.65 21.46
C ALA A 452 18.78 52.02 21.24
N ARG A 453 18.01 53.02 20.78
CA ARG A 453 18.49 54.40 20.58
C ARG A 453 18.90 55.07 21.90
N ALA A 454 18.27 54.71 23.01
CA ALA A 454 18.64 55.13 24.36
C ALA A 454 19.81 54.32 24.98
N GLY A 455 20.39 53.34 24.25
CA GLY A 455 21.52 52.53 24.71
C GLY A 455 21.20 51.48 25.79
N LEU A 456 19.93 51.36 26.20
CA LEU A 456 19.50 50.54 27.34
C LEU A 456 19.75 49.04 27.10
N LEU A 457 19.53 48.56 25.88
CA LEU A 457 19.51 47.13 25.53
C LEU A 457 20.89 46.48 25.41
N GLY A 458 21.99 47.24 25.52
CA GLY A 458 23.36 46.72 25.51
C GLY A 458 23.87 46.25 26.87
N ARG A 459 23.10 46.46 27.95
CA ARG A 459 23.49 46.16 29.34
C ARG A 459 23.23 44.70 29.72
N SER A 460 23.92 44.22 30.75
CA SER A 460 23.79 42.86 31.28
C SER A 460 22.90 42.74 32.54
N ASP A 461 22.58 43.85 33.22
CA ASP A 461 21.78 43.89 34.45
C ASP A 461 20.26 43.98 34.21
N ILE A 462 19.85 44.33 33.00
CA ILE A 462 18.45 44.59 32.59
C ILE A 462 17.52 43.37 32.58
N GLY A 463 18.03 42.16 32.82
CA GLY A 463 17.23 40.93 32.78
C GLY A 463 16.20 40.79 33.92
N ASN A 464 16.27 41.64 34.95
CA ASN A 464 15.34 41.63 36.09
C ASN A 464 14.85 43.04 36.42
N LYS A 465 13.66 43.13 37.00
CA LYS A 465 12.91 44.39 37.23
C LYS A 465 13.73 45.53 37.83
N LEU A 466 14.40 45.32 38.95
CA LEU A 466 15.17 46.37 39.64
C LEU A 466 16.42 46.82 38.85
N GLY A 467 16.96 45.94 37.99
CA GLY A 467 18.06 46.29 37.09
C GLY A 467 17.59 47.17 35.93
N TRP A 468 16.40 46.89 35.40
CA TRP A 468 15.76 47.71 34.36
C TRP A 468 15.31 49.08 34.89
N GLU A 469 14.67 49.11 36.06
CA GLU A 469 14.27 50.35 36.74
C GLU A 469 15.48 51.25 37.01
N ARG A 470 16.62 50.65 37.42
CA ARG A 470 17.90 51.37 37.55
C ARG A 470 18.44 51.87 36.21
N ALA A 471 18.47 51.03 35.17
CA ALA A 471 18.96 51.42 33.85
C ALA A 471 18.15 52.60 33.25
N LEU A 472 16.82 52.60 33.44
CA LEU A 472 15.95 53.71 33.08
C LEU A 472 16.27 54.99 33.86
N GLN A 473 16.47 54.90 35.18
CA GLN A 473 16.86 56.04 36.02
C GLN A 473 18.22 56.61 35.63
N GLU A 474 19.24 55.76 35.45
CA GLU A 474 20.59 56.14 35.04
C GLU A 474 20.63 56.80 33.65
N ALA A 475 19.76 56.38 32.73
CA ALA A 475 19.63 56.97 31.40
C ALA A 475 18.66 58.18 31.34
N GLY A 476 17.95 58.51 32.43
CA GLY A 476 17.03 59.64 32.49
C GLY A 476 15.67 59.42 31.79
N PHE A 477 15.22 58.17 31.61
CA PHE A 477 13.96 57.83 30.94
C PHE A 477 12.95 57.14 31.87
N ARG A 478 11.69 57.08 31.42
CA ARG A 478 10.64 56.20 31.97
C ARG A 478 9.82 55.61 30.82
N VAL A 479 9.06 54.57 31.12
CA VAL A 479 8.19 53.88 30.15
C VAL A 479 6.72 54.21 30.46
N GLN A 480 5.97 54.65 29.45
CA GLN A 480 4.55 55.01 29.57
C GLN A 480 3.74 54.31 28.48
N GLY A 481 3.02 53.24 28.85
CA GLY A 481 2.56 52.25 27.88
C GLY A 481 3.75 51.69 27.10
N HIS A 482 3.63 51.52 25.79
CA HIS A 482 4.72 51.07 24.91
C HIS A 482 5.39 52.25 24.21
N LYS A 483 5.79 53.24 25.00
CA LYS A 483 6.65 54.37 24.59
C LYS A 483 7.67 54.66 25.69
N LEU A 484 8.92 54.86 25.30
CA LEU A 484 9.97 55.44 26.15
C LEU A 484 9.81 56.98 26.11
N VAL A 485 9.81 57.63 27.27
CA VAL A 485 9.72 59.10 27.39
C VAL A 485 10.78 59.63 28.37
N SER A 486 11.29 60.84 28.11
CA SER A 486 12.27 61.47 28.99
C SER A 486 11.67 61.80 30.37
N ASN A 487 12.50 61.77 31.41
CA ASN A 487 12.18 62.31 32.74
C ASN A 487 12.47 63.82 32.83
N LEU A 488 13.17 64.40 31.86
CA LEU A 488 13.34 65.84 31.72
C LEU A 488 12.04 66.48 31.20
N ALA A 489 11.80 67.74 31.55
CA ALA A 489 10.62 68.48 31.10
C ALA A 489 10.61 68.62 29.55
N PRO A 490 9.43 68.68 28.91
CA PRO A 490 9.35 68.67 27.46
C PRO A 490 9.85 69.98 26.85
N GLU A 491 10.84 69.87 25.96
CA GLU A 491 10.85 70.72 24.76
C GLU A 491 9.82 70.17 23.75
N GLU A 492 9.44 70.99 22.78
CA GLU A 492 8.20 70.80 22.01
C GLU A 492 8.24 69.58 21.06
N PRO A 493 7.08 68.95 20.76
CA PRO A 493 7.04 67.76 19.92
C PRO A 493 7.27 68.11 18.44
N GLU A 494 8.43 67.75 17.90
CA GLU A 494 8.60 67.65 16.44
C GLU A 494 7.68 66.54 15.89
N GLU A 495 6.83 66.91 14.93
CA GLU A 495 6.00 65.95 14.19
C GLU A 495 6.87 65.12 13.22
N MET A 496 7.40 64.00 13.72
CA MET A 496 8.14 63.02 12.92
C MET A 496 7.16 62.35 11.93
N ALA A 497 7.14 62.85 10.69
CA ALA A 497 6.16 62.48 9.67
C ALA A 497 6.27 61.01 9.23
N ASP A 498 5.13 60.39 8.89
CA ASP A 498 5.03 58.97 8.51
C ASP A 498 5.97 58.55 7.36
N SER A 499 6.39 59.50 6.51
CA SER A 499 7.34 59.28 5.41
C SER A 499 8.71 58.74 5.86
N GLU A 500 9.16 59.03 7.09
CA GLU A 500 10.43 58.47 7.58
C GLU A 500 10.33 56.98 7.98
N LEU A 501 9.11 56.51 8.29
CA LEU A 501 8.87 55.12 8.64
C LEU A 501 8.77 54.21 7.41
N GLU A 502 8.18 54.71 6.31
CA GLU A 502 8.17 54.00 5.02
C GLU A 502 9.58 53.90 4.41
N ALA A 503 10.35 55.00 4.44
CA ALA A 503 11.70 55.05 3.87
C ALA A 503 12.71 54.07 4.51
N LEU A 504 12.47 53.63 5.76
CA LEU A 504 13.34 52.64 6.42
C LEU A 504 13.00 51.19 6.06
N LEU A 505 11.81 50.91 5.50
CA LEU A 505 11.37 49.55 5.19
C LEU A 505 11.94 49.01 3.87
N GLU A 506 12.31 49.89 2.93
CA GLU A 506 12.97 49.52 1.67
C GLU A 506 14.49 49.26 1.82
N ALA A 507 15.09 49.62 2.97
CA ALA A 507 16.54 49.67 3.14
C ALA A 507 17.24 48.34 3.47
N THR A 508 16.55 47.19 3.44
CA THR A 508 17.09 45.88 3.89
C THR A 508 17.08 44.75 2.85
N GLU A 509 17.42 45.04 1.58
CA GLU A 509 17.62 44.01 0.53
C GLU A 509 19.07 43.78 0.08
N ALA A 510 20.04 44.59 0.51
CA ALA A 510 21.46 44.44 0.14
C ALA A 510 22.29 43.82 1.28
N GLY A 511 22.88 42.64 1.06
CA GLY A 511 23.66 41.91 2.05
C GLY A 511 25.18 41.89 1.82
N LEU A 512 25.91 41.53 2.88
CA LEU A 512 27.38 41.27 2.95
C LEU A 512 28.27 42.56 2.90
N PRO A 513 29.54 42.52 3.40
CA PRO A 513 30.36 41.34 3.72
C PRO A 513 31.04 41.32 5.11
N LEU A 514 31.67 40.16 5.42
CA LEU A 514 32.75 40.02 6.40
C LEU A 514 33.79 39.00 5.89
N GLU A 515 35.06 39.41 5.83
CA GLU A 515 36.26 38.68 5.39
C GLU A 515 37.45 39.27 6.17
N GLU A 516 38.60 38.66 6.45
CA GLU A 516 39.14 37.28 6.52
C GLU A 516 40.41 37.42 7.44
N HIS A 517 41.27 36.45 7.79
CA HIS A 517 41.62 35.12 7.27
C HIS A 517 41.96 34.21 8.49
N PHE A 518 42.83 33.20 8.55
CA PHE A 518 43.93 32.67 7.70
C PHE A 518 43.98 31.13 7.81
N THR A 519 45.02 30.49 7.26
CA THR A 519 45.11 29.04 7.03
C THR A 519 46.31 28.38 7.74
N LEU A 520 46.40 27.05 7.83
CA LEU A 520 47.09 26.11 6.91
C LEU A 520 46.98 24.70 7.54
N ARG A 521 46.80 23.54 6.90
CA ARG A 521 46.65 23.01 5.50
C ARG A 521 45.52 21.94 5.55
N GLY A 522 44.95 21.32 4.50
CA GLY A 522 45.43 20.78 3.22
C GLY A 522 45.26 19.23 3.23
N ALA A 523 44.79 18.54 2.19
CA ALA A 523 44.46 18.96 0.83
C ALA A 523 43.52 17.96 0.09
N HIS A 524 42.97 18.37 -1.08
CA HIS A 524 42.35 17.53 -2.13
C HIS A 524 40.95 16.91 -1.83
N LEU A 525 39.98 16.80 -2.75
CA LEU A 525 39.85 17.33 -4.14
C LEU A 525 38.37 17.41 -4.60
N VAL A 526 37.85 18.59 -4.95
CA VAL A 526 36.60 18.72 -5.75
C VAL A 526 36.75 19.77 -6.86
N ARG A 527 37.07 19.30 -8.09
CA ARG A 527 37.06 20.12 -9.32
C ARG A 527 36.63 19.29 -10.54
N ARG A 528 35.32 19.04 -10.73
CA ARG A 528 34.79 18.52 -12.02
C ARG A 528 33.27 18.64 -12.23
N ARG A 529 32.71 19.86 -12.29
CA ARG A 529 31.34 20.07 -12.85
C ARG A 529 31.08 21.45 -13.49
N ARG A 530 31.98 21.90 -14.39
CA ARG A 530 31.73 23.05 -15.31
C ARG A 530 32.59 23.00 -16.59
N ARG A 531 32.53 21.88 -17.33
CA ARG A 531 33.03 21.75 -18.73
C ARG A 531 32.47 20.49 -19.42
N ALA A 532 31.16 20.48 -19.67
CA ALA A 532 30.47 19.45 -20.45
C ALA A 532 29.31 20.02 -21.29
N ASP A 533 29.37 21.32 -21.59
CA ASP A 533 28.51 21.98 -22.57
C ASP A 533 29.39 22.43 -23.76
N ARG A 534 28.79 22.54 -24.95
CA ARG A 534 29.43 22.53 -26.29
C ARG A 534 30.08 21.19 -26.69
N ARG A 535 29.30 20.10 -26.83
CA ARG A 535 29.68 18.99 -27.74
C ARG A 535 28.55 18.11 -28.31
N THR A 536 27.40 18.70 -28.65
CA THR A 536 26.27 18.03 -29.36
C THR A 536 25.80 18.78 -30.62
N SER A 537 26.69 19.51 -31.29
CA SER A 537 26.44 20.08 -32.62
C SER A 537 26.43 18.98 -33.70
N GLY A 538 25.30 18.29 -33.90
CA GLY A 538 25.26 17.14 -34.82
C GLY A 538 23.91 16.57 -35.28
N LEU A 539 22.75 17.08 -34.82
CA LEU A 539 21.44 16.60 -35.26
C LEU A 539 20.58 17.74 -35.82
N ARG A 540 20.40 17.76 -37.15
CA ARG A 540 19.51 18.70 -37.85
C ARG A 540 18.09 18.13 -37.91
N ARG A 541 17.12 18.90 -37.37
CA ARG A 541 15.69 18.96 -37.73
C ARG A 541 14.99 17.62 -38.09
N VAL A 542 14.02 17.23 -37.26
CA VAL A 542 12.61 17.63 -37.49
C VAL A 542 11.96 17.97 -36.15
N ARG A 543 11.56 19.23 -35.93
CA ARG A 543 10.58 19.56 -34.88
C ARG A 543 9.19 19.35 -35.46
N VAL A 544 8.63 18.17 -35.25
CA VAL A 544 7.17 18.07 -35.13
C VAL A 544 6.86 18.58 -33.72
N SER A 545 5.99 19.58 -33.58
CA SER A 545 5.44 19.91 -32.27
C SER A 545 4.47 18.79 -31.91
N LEU A 546 4.94 17.85 -31.10
CA LEU A 546 4.05 16.92 -30.41
C LEU A 546 3.48 17.66 -29.20
N ASP A 547 2.20 17.45 -28.93
CA ASP A 547 1.49 18.02 -27.81
C ASP A 547 2.04 17.46 -26.49
N ASP A 548 2.21 18.30 -25.47
CA ASP A 548 2.70 17.89 -24.15
C ASP A 548 1.82 16.79 -23.52
N ASP A 549 0.51 16.78 -23.75
CA ASP A 549 -0.38 15.74 -23.25
C ASP A 549 -0.26 14.43 -24.03
N VAL A 550 0.09 14.49 -25.31
CA VAL A 550 0.50 13.30 -26.08
C VAL A 550 1.84 12.78 -25.56
N LEU A 551 2.80 13.66 -25.26
CA LEU A 551 4.10 13.27 -24.71
C LEU A 551 3.97 12.67 -23.30
N LYS A 552 3.13 13.23 -22.42
CA LYS A 552 2.75 12.64 -21.11
C LYS A 552 2.14 11.24 -21.26
N ARG A 553 1.14 11.05 -22.14
CA ARG A 553 0.50 9.73 -22.34
C ARG A 553 1.50 8.68 -22.86
N VAL A 554 2.40 9.05 -23.77
CA VAL A 554 3.46 8.15 -24.23
C VAL A 554 4.51 7.89 -23.16
N ALA A 555 4.89 8.90 -22.36
CA ALA A 555 5.86 8.78 -21.27
C ALA A 555 5.36 7.84 -20.16
N ALA A 556 4.11 8.00 -19.69
CA ALA A 556 3.49 7.11 -18.73
C ALA A 556 3.37 5.67 -19.25
N SER A 557 2.99 5.51 -20.53
CA SER A 557 2.94 4.21 -21.19
C SER A 557 4.34 3.57 -21.32
N ALA A 558 5.36 4.38 -21.62
CA ALA A 558 6.74 3.91 -21.75
C ALA A 558 7.37 3.54 -20.39
N LEU A 559 7.03 4.29 -19.34
CA LEU A 559 7.39 4.00 -17.95
C LEU A 559 6.81 2.64 -17.53
N ARG A 560 5.52 2.37 -17.80
CA ARG A 560 4.87 1.08 -17.53
C ARG A 560 5.49 -0.09 -18.32
N LEU A 561 5.92 0.15 -19.56
CA LEU A 561 6.39 -0.90 -20.48
C LEU A 561 7.93 -1.08 -20.51
N GLY A 562 8.73 -0.17 -19.94
CA GLY A 562 10.20 -0.18 -20.07
C GLY A 562 10.72 0.03 -21.50
N ARG A 563 9.82 0.41 -22.42
CA ARG A 563 10.05 0.72 -23.84
C ARG A 563 8.91 1.60 -24.37
N LEU A 564 9.12 2.24 -25.52
CA LEU A 564 8.06 2.96 -26.22
C LEU A 564 6.87 2.00 -26.57
N PRO A 565 5.61 2.44 -26.44
CA PRO A 565 4.44 1.63 -26.78
C PRO A 565 4.24 1.42 -28.30
N LEU A 566 3.50 0.36 -28.61
CA LEU A 566 2.80 0.15 -29.88
C LEU A 566 1.57 1.05 -29.97
N ALA A 567 1.01 1.23 -31.18
CA ALA A 567 -0.23 2.01 -31.35
C ALA A 567 -1.44 1.38 -30.64
N SER A 568 -1.41 0.07 -30.41
CA SER A 568 -2.41 -0.69 -29.63
C SER A 568 -2.18 -0.68 -28.12
N GLU A 569 -1.12 -0.02 -27.62
CA GLU A 569 -0.75 -0.01 -26.19
C GLU A 569 -0.84 1.39 -25.54
N CYS A 570 -1.19 2.42 -26.33
CA CYS A 570 -1.24 3.82 -25.89
C CYS A 570 -2.18 4.65 -26.79
N GLU A 571 -3.19 5.29 -26.19
CA GLU A 571 -4.18 6.11 -26.91
C GLU A 571 -3.61 7.48 -27.32
N VAL A 572 -2.85 7.46 -28.42
CA VAL A 572 -2.28 8.64 -29.06
C VAL A 572 -2.28 8.50 -30.58
N PRO A 573 -2.26 9.61 -31.35
CA PRO A 573 -2.14 9.54 -32.80
C PRO A 573 -0.88 8.78 -33.22
N GLU A 574 -1.00 7.77 -34.09
CA GLU A 574 0.11 6.88 -34.47
C GLU A 574 1.34 7.64 -35.00
N ARG A 575 1.10 8.77 -35.69
CA ARG A 575 2.12 9.72 -36.16
C ARG A 575 3.05 10.22 -35.04
N ALA A 576 2.58 10.35 -33.79
CA ALA A 576 3.40 10.73 -32.65
C ALA A 576 4.38 9.62 -32.26
N LEU A 577 3.90 8.37 -32.22
CA LEU A 577 4.74 7.20 -31.98
C LEU A 577 5.73 6.98 -33.13
N GLU A 578 5.35 7.25 -34.38
CA GLU A 578 6.30 7.23 -35.51
C GLU A 578 7.45 8.22 -35.35
N VAL A 579 7.17 9.46 -34.92
CA VAL A 579 8.20 10.49 -34.68
C VAL A 579 9.16 10.00 -33.60
N LEU A 580 8.65 9.50 -32.48
CA LEU A 580 9.47 8.98 -31.39
C LEU A 580 10.24 7.70 -31.75
N ARG A 581 9.67 6.78 -32.56
CA ARG A 581 10.40 5.59 -33.06
C ARG A 581 11.55 5.93 -34.00
N LYS A 582 11.50 7.09 -34.68
CA LYS A 582 12.55 7.56 -35.60
C LYS A 582 13.69 8.29 -34.86
N ASP A 583 13.44 8.81 -33.66
CA ASP A 583 14.48 9.42 -32.83
C ASP A 583 15.18 8.37 -31.93
N ARG A 584 16.52 8.29 -32.02
CA ARG A 584 17.31 7.39 -31.17
C ARG A 584 17.43 7.87 -29.71
N ALA A 585 17.04 9.12 -29.44
CA ALA A 585 17.06 9.75 -28.14
C ALA A 585 15.63 10.00 -27.59
N TRP A 586 14.61 9.26 -28.06
CA TRP A 586 13.22 9.42 -27.60
C TRP A 586 13.06 9.35 -26.07
N SER A 587 13.90 8.58 -25.38
CA SER A 587 13.90 8.53 -23.91
C SER A 587 14.47 9.80 -23.24
N GLN A 588 15.32 10.55 -23.94
CA GLN A 588 15.77 11.89 -23.52
C GLN A 588 14.70 12.94 -23.84
N LEU A 589 13.95 12.77 -24.94
CA LEU A 589 12.79 13.62 -25.23
C LEU A 589 11.69 13.45 -24.19
N LEU A 590 11.39 12.21 -23.76
CA LEU A 590 10.34 11.94 -22.78
C LEU A 590 10.76 12.14 -21.32
N ALA A 591 12.05 12.34 -21.03
CA ALA A 591 12.58 12.51 -19.67
C ALA A 591 11.91 13.61 -18.80
N PRO A 592 11.38 14.72 -19.34
CA PRO A 592 10.61 15.70 -18.55
C PRO A 592 9.27 15.17 -17.99
N TRP A 593 8.75 14.06 -18.54
CA TRP A 593 7.43 13.51 -18.20
C TRP A 593 7.47 12.05 -17.72
N MET A 594 8.66 11.48 -17.45
CA MET A 594 8.81 10.19 -16.78
C MET A 594 10.07 10.15 -15.91
N ASP A 595 9.97 9.55 -14.72
CA ASP A 595 11.15 9.21 -13.94
C ASP A 595 12.02 8.22 -14.74
N THR A 596 13.25 8.65 -15.02
CA THR A 596 14.23 7.87 -15.77
C THR A 596 14.74 6.67 -14.98
N GLU A 597 14.83 6.73 -13.65
CA GLU A 597 15.28 5.59 -12.83
C GLU A 597 14.19 4.52 -12.75
N ALA A 598 12.94 4.90 -12.47
CA ALA A 598 11.80 3.99 -12.56
C ALA A 598 11.60 3.40 -13.97
N PHE A 599 11.84 4.17 -15.04
CA PHE A 599 11.82 3.64 -16.41
C PHE A 599 12.89 2.55 -16.61
N GLN A 600 14.13 2.78 -16.16
CA GLN A 600 15.17 1.75 -16.24
C GLN A 600 14.85 0.54 -15.35
N GLU A 601 14.18 0.72 -14.23
CA GLU A 601 13.73 -0.37 -13.37
C GLU A 601 12.63 -1.22 -14.01
N ALA A 602 11.60 -0.60 -14.59
CA ALA A 602 10.57 -1.30 -15.35
C ALA A 602 11.18 -2.07 -16.53
N ARG A 603 12.15 -1.46 -17.23
CA ARG A 603 12.93 -2.08 -18.31
C ARG A 603 13.74 -3.29 -17.83
N ARG A 604 14.44 -3.19 -16.69
CA ARG A 604 15.17 -4.31 -16.05
C ARG A 604 14.22 -5.45 -15.67
N ARG A 605 13.09 -5.14 -15.03
CA ARG A 605 12.07 -6.14 -14.63
C ARG A 605 11.56 -6.92 -15.84
N ARG A 606 11.14 -6.22 -16.90
CA ARG A 606 10.61 -6.85 -18.12
C ARG A 606 11.67 -7.67 -18.89
N TRP A 607 12.91 -7.20 -18.99
CA TRP A 607 14.03 -8.01 -19.50
C TRP A 607 14.22 -9.29 -18.67
N SER A 608 14.24 -9.17 -17.34
CA SER A 608 14.42 -10.31 -16.43
C SER A 608 13.26 -11.33 -16.49
N HIS A 609 12.04 -10.87 -16.79
CA HIS A 609 10.87 -11.73 -16.99
C HIS A 609 11.05 -12.54 -18.28
N TRP A 610 11.42 -11.90 -19.40
CA TRP A 610 11.70 -12.59 -20.66
C TRP A 610 12.85 -13.61 -20.57
N ILE A 611 13.91 -13.30 -19.80
CA ILE A 611 14.99 -14.26 -19.50
C ILE A 611 14.42 -15.51 -18.81
N VAL A 612 13.62 -15.36 -17.75
CA VAL A 612 13.08 -16.51 -17.00
C VAL A 612 12.05 -17.28 -17.82
N PHE A 613 11.17 -16.60 -18.56
CA PHE A 613 10.18 -17.24 -19.44
C PHE A 613 10.87 -18.06 -20.53
N LEU A 614 11.76 -17.47 -21.33
CA LEU A 614 12.43 -18.16 -22.43
C LEU A 614 13.44 -19.20 -21.94
N GLY A 615 14.08 -18.99 -20.79
CA GLY A 615 14.93 -19.98 -20.14
C GLY A 615 14.12 -21.22 -19.77
N SER A 616 13.16 -21.06 -18.87
CA SER A 616 12.34 -22.17 -18.34
C SER A 616 11.49 -22.87 -19.41
N ALA A 617 10.93 -22.14 -20.40
CA ALA A 617 10.19 -22.72 -21.52
C ALA A 617 11.01 -23.70 -22.38
N ARG A 618 12.35 -23.71 -22.28
CA ARG A 618 13.19 -24.76 -22.89
C ARG A 618 12.92 -26.15 -22.30
N LEU A 619 12.48 -26.22 -21.05
CA LEU A 619 12.21 -27.46 -20.32
C LEU A 619 10.72 -27.84 -20.29
N GLY A 620 9.83 -26.95 -20.73
CA GLY A 620 8.39 -27.21 -20.85
C GLY A 620 8.06 -28.10 -22.04
N THR A 621 6.99 -28.88 -21.94
CA THR A 621 6.53 -29.82 -22.98
C THR A 621 6.17 -29.16 -24.32
N LEU A 622 5.72 -27.91 -24.29
CA LEU A 622 5.42 -27.10 -25.48
C LEU A 622 6.68 -26.46 -26.10
N GLY A 623 7.82 -26.50 -25.40
CA GLY A 623 9.05 -25.83 -25.80
C GLY A 623 8.94 -24.30 -25.83
N ARG A 624 9.91 -23.68 -26.52
CA ARG A 624 9.95 -22.23 -26.74
C ARG A 624 9.00 -21.83 -27.88
N PRO A 625 8.11 -20.84 -27.70
CA PRO A 625 7.23 -20.39 -28.77
C PRO A 625 8.04 -19.81 -29.95
N PRO A 626 7.68 -20.11 -31.21
CA PRO A 626 8.27 -19.42 -32.36
C PRO A 626 7.92 -17.93 -32.33
N PHE A 627 8.88 -17.03 -32.65
CA PHE A 627 8.68 -15.57 -32.59
C PHE A 627 7.39 -15.09 -33.30
N ARG A 628 7.07 -15.65 -34.47
CA ARG A 628 5.85 -15.32 -35.24
C ARG A 628 4.53 -15.73 -34.58
N LYS A 629 4.56 -16.54 -33.52
CA LYS A 629 3.39 -16.95 -32.72
C LYS A 629 3.25 -16.15 -31.41
N LEU A 630 4.17 -15.24 -31.11
CA LEU A 630 4.06 -14.36 -29.95
C LEU A 630 3.15 -13.16 -30.27
N PRO A 631 2.40 -12.62 -29.29
CA PRO A 631 1.66 -11.37 -29.45
C PRO A 631 2.55 -10.21 -29.92
N PRO A 632 2.03 -9.19 -30.62
CA PRO A 632 2.82 -8.05 -31.10
C PRO A 632 3.60 -7.34 -29.97
N ALA A 633 3.00 -7.18 -28.79
CA ALA A 633 3.64 -6.63 -27.60
C ALA A 633 4.90 -7.41 -27.16
N ALA A 634 4.82 -8.75 -27.19
CA ALA A 634 5.93 -9.64 -26.88
C ALA A 634 7.01 -9.64 -27.98
N GLN A 635 6.60 -9.56 -29.25
CA GLN A 635 7.55 -9.39 -30.36
C GLN A 635 8.34 -8.07 -30.23
N GLU A 636 7.68 -6.98 -29.84
CA GLU A 636 8.30 -5.68 -29.64
C GLU A 636 9.18 -5.62 -28.39
N ASP A 637 8.75 -6.20 -27.25
CA ASP A 637 9.59 -6.41 -26.06
C ASP A 637 10.92 -7.07 -26.45
N LEU A 638 10.85 -8.21 -27.14
CA LEU A 638 12.02 -9.01 -27.50
C LEU A 638 12.93 -8.27 -28.49
N ARG A 639 12.36 -7.50 -29.42
CA ARG A 639 13.09 -6.65 -30.36
C ARG A 639 13.79 -5.49 -29.66
N VAL A 640 13.14 -4.83 -28.69
CA VAL A 640 13.64 -3.60 -28.05
C VAL A 640 14.55 -3.87 -26.85
N LEU A 641 14.41 -5.02 -26.18
CA LEU A 641 15.24 -5.40 -25.02
C LEU A 641 16.51 -6.16 -25.44
N PHE A 642 16.42 -7.08 -26.42
CA PHE A 642 17.53 -7.96 -26.81
C PHE A 642 18.07 -7.71 -28.24
N GLY A 643 17.40 -6.87 -29.03
CA GLY A 643 17.74 -6.58 -30.43
C GLY A 643 17.30 -7.67 -31.42
N SER A 644 17.23 -8.94 -31.02
CA SER A 644 16.62 -10.02 -31.81
C SER A 644 16.19 -11.20 -30.93
N TYR A 645 15.24 -12.01 -31.43
CA TYR A 645 14.80 -13.20 -30.70
C TYR A 645 15.94 -14.20 -30.47
N GLN A 646 16.85 -14.37 -31.42
CA GLN A 646 17.99 -15.28 -31.27
C GLN A 646 18.96 -14.82 -30.18
N ARG A 647 19.11 -13.50 -29.95
CA ARG A 647 19.84 -12.98 -28.80
C ARG A 647 19.11 -13.27 -27.50
N ALA A 648 17.80 -12.99 -27.44
CA ALA A 648 16.98 -13.31 -26.27
C ALA A 648 17.09 -14.80 -25.89
N LEU A 649 17.05 -15.71 -26.87
CA LEU A 649 17.22 -17.15 -26.66
C LEU A 649 18.61 -17.51 -26.12
N ALA A 650 19.69 -17.02 -26.74
CA ALA A 650 21.07 -17.33 -26.32
C ALA A 650 21.41 -16.75 -24.93
N GLU A 651 20.87 -15.57 -24.61
CA GLU A 651 21.03 -14.94 -23.29
C GLU A 651 20.22 -15.69 -22.23
N SER A 652 18.98 -16.09 -22.54
CA SER A 652 18.14 -16.91 -21.66
C SER A 652 18.70 -18.31 -21.45
N ASP A 653 19.35 -18.91 -22.46
CA ASP A 653 20.12 -20.15 -22.32
C ASP A 653 21.31 -19.96 -21.38
N THR A 654 22.02 -18.84 -21.50
CA THR A 654 23.15 -18.51 -20.61
C THR A 654 22.70 -18.44 -19.16
N TRP A 655 21.58 -17.77 -18.87
CA TRP A 655 20.99 -17.72 -17.53
C TRP A 655 20.42 -19.08 -17.07
N LEU A 656 19.82 -19.87 -17.96
CA LEU A 656 19.34 -21.22 -17.65
C LEU A 656 20.50 -22.15 -17.26
N PHE A 657 21.63 -22.11 -17.96
CA PHE A 657 22.80 -22.93 -17.59
C PHE A 657 23.48 -22.48 -16.29
N ARG A 658 23.39 -21.19 -15.92
CA ARG A 658 23.94 -20.67 -14.66
C ARG A 658 23.24 -21.22 -13.41
N ILE A 659 21.98 -21.67 -13.48
CA ILE A 659 21.34 -22.35 -12.34
C ILE A 659 21.99 -23.70 -11.99
N GLY A 660 22.80 -24.24 -12.91
CA GLY A 660 23.65 -25.42 -12.68
C GLY A 660 24.92 -25.13 -11.86
N ARG A 661 25.12 -23.88 -11.40
CA ARG A 661 26.21 -23.45 -10.50
C ARG A 661 25.59 -23.13 -9.12
N PRO A 662 25.66 -24.07 -8.16
CA PRO A 662 25.07 -23.89 -6.83
C PRO A 662 25.46 -22.58 -6.14
N GLU A 663 26.70 -22.16 -6.33
CA GLU A 663 27.33 -21.03 -5.63
C GLU A 663 26.69 -19.70 -6.05
N GLU A 664 26.32 -19.56 -7.33
CA GLU A 664 25.65 -18.36 -7.85
C GLU A 664 24.18 -18.30 -7.40
N VAL A 665 23.49 -19.45 -7.33
CA VAL A 665 22.12 -19.56 -6.79
C VAL A 665 22.11 -19.20 -5.30
N ASP A 666 23.08 -19.72 -4.55
CA ASP A 666 23.18 -19.50 -3.11
C ASP A 666 23.60 -18.05 -2.78
N GLN A 667 24.41 -17.41 -3.64
CA GLN A 667 24.72 -15.97 -3.56
C GLN A 667 23.50 -15.08 -3.88
N ASP A 668 22.75 -15.39 -4.94
CA ASP A 668 21.47 -14.73 -5.26
C ASP A 668 20.51 -14.83 -4.05
N LEU A 669 20.35 -16.02 -3.45
CA LEU A 669 19.52 -16.22 -2.26
C LEU A 669 20.08 -15.51 -1.01
N ALA A 670 21.40 -15.50 -0.80
CA ALA A 670 22.04 -14.84 0.34
C ALA A 670 21.82 -13.32 0.31
N SER A 671 21.96 -12.71 -0.87
CA SER A 671 21.75 -11.27 -1.07
C SER A 671 20.27 -10.86 -1.11
N TRP A 672 19.35 -11.79 -1.36
CA TRP A 672 17.91 -11.50 -1.36
C TRP A 672 17.40 -11.16 0.06
N PRO A 673 16.67 -10.03 0.26
CA PRO A 673 16.30 -9.55 1.59
C PRO A 673 14.86 -9.92 1.99
N PHE A 674 14.34 -11.07 1.56
CA PHE A 674 13.00 -11.54 1.93
C PHE A 674 12.96 -13.04 2.27
N GLY A 675 11.97 -13.45 3.07
CA GLY A 675 11.73 -14.85 3.41
C GLY A 675 12.55 -15.36 4.60
N ILE A 676 12.19 -16.55 5.10
CA ILE A 676 12.88 -17.22 6.20
C ILE A 676 14.09 -17.99 5.63
N ARG A 677 15.31 -17.62 6.05
CA ARG A 677 16.51 -18.44 5.85
C ARG A 677 16.47 -19.61 6.83
N GLN A 678 16.59 -20.82 6.31
CA GLN A 678 16.92 -21.98 7.11
C GLN A 678 18.39 -22.34 6.86
N GLU A 679 19.20 -22.32 7.91
CA GLU A 679 20.63 -22.66 7.84
C GLU A 679 20.85 -24.04 7.20
N ALA A 680 21.82 -24.13 6.28
CA ALA A 680 22.12 -25.30 5.45
C ALA A 680 20.90 -25.92 4.71
N LYS A 681 19.79 -25.17 4.58
CA LYS A 681 18.47 -25.70 4.17
C LYS A 681 17.82 -24.88 3.03
N GLY A 682 18.15 -23.61 2.88
CA GLY A 682 17.63 -22.72 1.83
C GLY A 682 16.66 -21.65 2.33
N ALA A 683 16.13 -20.84 1.42
CA ALA A 683 15.15 -19.79 1.71
C ALA A 683 13.71 -20.30 1.54
N VAL A 684 12.81 -19.85 2.43
CA VAL A 684 11.37 -20.18 2.44
C VAL A 684 10.57 -18.89 2.45
N PHE A 685 9.66 -18.69 1.49
CA PHE A 685 9.00 -17.40 1.26
C PHE A 685 7.57 -17.59 0.75
N HIS A 686 6.75 -16.55 0.92
CA HIS A 686 5.38 -16.52 0.38
C HIS A 686 5.39 -16.45 -1.16
N ALA A 687 4.44 -17.13 -1.81
CA ALA A 687 4.41 -17.26 -3.26
C ALA A 687 4.28 -15.90 -4.00
N SER A 688 3.70 -14.87 -3.38
CA SER A 688 3.65 -13.51 -3.97
C SER A 688 5.01 -12.83 -4.14
N LEU A 689 6.07 -13.38 -3.52
CA LEU A 689 7.44 -12.90 -3.72
C LEU A 689 8.17 -13.58 -4.90
N GLU A 690 7.55 -14.53 -5.61
CA GLU A 690 8.17 -15.25 -6.72
C GLU A 690 8.69 -14.29 -7.82
N GLU A 691 7.93 -13.24 -8.16
CA GLU A 691 8.39 -12.23 -9.11
C GLU A 691 9.56 -11.37 -8.60
N ARG A 692 9.70 -11.22 -7.27
CA ARG A 692 10.74 -10.41 -6.63
C ARG A 692 12.03 -11.19 -6.39
N LEU A 693 12.07 -12.48 -6.68
CA LEU A 693 13.29 -13.31 -6.63
C LEU A 693 14.35 -12.81 -7.63
N PRO A 694 15.65 -12.97 -7.32
CA PRO A 694 16.73 -12.84 -8.32
C PRO A 694 16.59 -13.89 -9.43
N ILE A 695 17.30 -13.68 -10.54
CA ILE A 695 17.04 -14.44 -11.77
C ILE A 695 17.33 -15.94 -11.61
N LEU A 696 18.39 -16.35 -10.90
CA LEU A 696 18.74 -17.77 -10.80
C LEU A 696 17.74 -18.55 -9.91
N PRO A 697 17.36 -18.07 -8.69
CA PRO A 697 16.27 -18.67 -7.92
C PRO A 697 14.92 -18.64 -8.66
N ARG A 698 14.56 -17.53 -9.31
CA ARG A 698 13.28 -17.44 -10.05
C ARG A 698 13.22 -18.41 -11.22
N MET A 699 14.34 -18.58 -11.93
CA MET A 699 14.49 -19.60 -12.98
C MET A 699 14.33 -21.02 -12.43
N LEU A 700 14.91 -21.34 -11.26
CA LEU A 700 14.71 -22.66 -10.62
C LEU A 700 13.25 -22.90 -10.24
N VAL A 701 12.55 -21.90 -9.70
CA VAL A 701 11.11 -22.03 -9.36
C VAL A 701 10.28 -22.25 -10.62
N ALA A 702 10.47 -21.46 -11.68
CA ALA A 702 9.79 -21.62 -12.96
C ALA A 702 10.06 -23.00 -13.62
N CYS A 703 11.31 -23.45 -13.63
CA CYS A 703 11.68 -24.78 -14.10
C CYS A 703 11.04 -25.90 -13.25
N GLY A 704 10.94 -25.69 -11.92
CA GLY A 704 10.26 -26.60 -11.01
C GLY A 704 8.77 -26.73 -11.31
N ARG A 705 8.09 -25.61 -11.59
CA ARG A 705 6.66 -25.59 -12.00
C ARG A 705 6.44 -26.37 -13.29
N LEU A 706 7.30 -26.18 -14.30
CA LEU A 706 7.16 -26.87 -15.60
C LEU A 706 7.48 -28.37 -15.53
N LEU A 707 8.51 -28.78 -14.78
CA LEU A 707 8.94 -30.18 -14.66
C LEU A 707 8.03 -31.04 -13.74
N ALA A 708 7.07 -30.42 -13.05
CA ALA A 708 6.21 -31.08 -12.08
C ALA A 708 4.77 -30.52 -12.07
N ALA A 709 4.30 -30.01 -13.22
CA ALA A 709 3.00 -29.34 -13.35
C ALA A 709 1.79 -30.21 -12.93
N ASP A 710 1.95 -31.53 -12.97
CA ASP A 710 0.99 -32.55 -12.52
C ASP A 710 0.97 -32.76 -10.99
N ARG A 711 2.02 -32.32 -10.28
CA ARG A 711 2.24 -32.57 -8.83
C ARG A 711 2.28 -31.31 -7.98
N VAL A 712 2.62 -30.15 -8.55
CA VAL A 712 2.68 -28.88 -7.82
C VAL A 712 1.28 -28.48 -7.33
N PRO A 713 1.09 -28.16 -6.03
CA PRO A 713 -0.22 -27.77 -5.52
C PRO A 713 -0.77 -26.53 -6.23
N VAL A 714 -2.02 -26.61 -6.70
CA VAL A 714 -2.69 -25.52 -7.43
C VAL A 714 -2.75 -24.23 -6.58
N ARG A 715 -2.90 -24.37 -5.27
CA ARG A 715 -2.83 -23.26 -4.29
C ARG A 715 -1.48 -23.26 -3.56
N THR A 716 -0.39 -23.31 -4.31
CA THR A 716 0.95 -23.04 -3.74
C THR A 716 0.97 -21.63 -3.15
N ASN A 717 1.09 -21.51 -1.84
CA ASN A 717 1.19 -20.24 -1.12
C ASN A 717 2.53 -20.06 -0.40
N VAL A 718 3.30 -21.13 -0.17
CA VAL A 718 4.69 -21.05 0.31
C VAL A 718 5.62 -21.82 -0.62
N ILE A 719 6.77 -21.23 -0.93
CA ILE A 719 7.80 -21.79 -1.81
C ILE A 719 9.11 -21.87 -1.03
N ARG A 720 9.93 -22.87 -1.36
CA ARG A 720 11.30 -22.98 -0.86
C ARG A 720 12.27 -23.32 -1.98
N VAL A 721 13.35 -22.56 -2.07
CA VAL A 721 14.52 -22.91 -2.89
C VAL A 721 15.59 -23.45 -1.95
N GLY A 722 16.10 -24.65 -2.21
CA GLY A 722 17.19 -25.23 -1.42
C GLY A 722 18.53 -24.57 -1.73
N PHE A 723 19.35 -24.32 -0.69
CA PHE A 723 20.77 -24.05 -0.90
C PHE A 723 21.42 -25.26 -1.59
N GLY A 724 22.40 -25.03 -2.45
CA GLY A 724 22.99 -26.02 -3.34
C GLY A 724 22.30 -26.13 -4.70
N GLY A 725 21.25 -25.34 -4.97
CA GLY A 725 20.48 -25.34 -6.22
C GLY A 725 19.82 -26.68 -6.60
N ASP A 726 19.80 -27.68 -5.71
CA ASP A 726 19.43 -29.06 -6.05
C ASP A 726 17.92 -29.30 -6.13
N HIS A 727 17.13 -28.51 -5.39
CA HIS A 727 15.70 -28.72 -5.28
C HIS A 727 14.89 -27.45 -4.99
N VAL A 728 13.65 -27.47 -5.48
CA VAL A 728 12.58 -26.54 -5.06
C VAL A 728 11.45 -27.34 -4.39
N LYS A 729 10.76 -26.72 -3.43
CA LYS A 729 9.52 -27.23 -2.86
C LYS A 729 8.41 -26.21 -2.97
N PHE A 730 7.21 -26.70 -3.24
CA PHE A 730 5.97 -25.94 -3.35
C PHE A 730 5.01 -26.47 -2.28
N TYR A 731 4.45 -25.59 -1.46
CA TYR A 731 3.60 -25.94 -0.32
C TYR A 731 2.24 -25.24 -0.42
N GLU A 732 1.18 -25.97 -0.09
CA GLU A 732 -0.17 -25.46 0.14
C GLU A 732 -0.47 -25.58 1.63
N TYR A 733 -0.53 -24.43 2.31
CA TYR A 733 -0.90 -24.30 3.72
C TYR A 733 -2.35 -23.81 3.87
N GLU A 734 -3.06 -24.37 4.85
CA GLU A 734 -4.40 -23.93 5.25
C GLU A 734 -4.33 -22.59 5.99
N ASN A 735 -5.29 -21.70 5.73
CA ASN A 735 -5.50 -20.43 6.44
C ASN A 735 -4.20 -19.62 6.67
N LEU A 736 -3.38 -19.46 5.63
CA LEU A 736 -2.08 -18.79 5.76
C LEU A 736 -2.19 -17.34 6.26
N GLU A 737 -3.27 -16.65 5.89
CA GLU A 737 -3.61 -15.28 6.32
C GLU A 737 -4.17 -15.19 7.77
N SER A 738 -4.49 -16.31 8.43
CA SER A 738 -4.89 -16.33 9.84
C SER A 738 -3.68 -16.12 10.77
N PRO A 739 -3.81 -15.48 11.94
CA PRO A 739 -2.76 -15.47 12.96
C PRO A 739 -2.50 -16.85 13.59
N GLU A 740 -3.42 -17.82 13.42
CA GLU A 740 -3.25 -19.18 13.95
C GLU A 740 -2.18 -19.98 13.16
N PRO A 741 -1.46 -20.93 13.79
CA PRO A 741 -0.47 -21.76 13.10
C PRO A 741 -1.06 -22.54 11.92
N SER A 742 -0.48 -22.38 10.73
CA SER A 742 -1.03 -22.97 9.51
C SER A 742 -0.72 -24.45 9.38
N ARG A 743 -1.75 -25.27 9.16
CA ARG A 743 -1.61 -26.68 8.81
C ARG A 743 -1.08 -26.83 7.38
N LEU A 744 -0.02 -27.63 7.20
CA LEU A 744 0.39 -28.08 5.86
C LEU A 744 -0.66 -29.03 5.27
N LEU A 745 -1.25 -28.68 4.12
CA LEU A 745 -2.16 -29.54 3.36
C LEU A 745 -1.39 -30.38 2.35
N ARG A 746 -0.59 -29.76 1.47
CA ARG A 746 0.15 -30.46 0.40
C ARG A 746 1.55 -29.92 0.21
N MET A 747 2.48 -30.78 -0.19
CA MET A 747 3.85 -30.38 -0.54
C MET A 747 4.36 -31.18 -1.72
N ALA A 748 4.85 -30.49 -2.76
CA ALA A 748 5.62 -31.09 -3.84
C ALA A 748 7.10 -30.72 -3.73
N ARG A 749 8.00 -31.70 -3.94
CA ARG A 749 9.44 -31.47 -4.14
C ARG A 749 9.81 -31.80 -5.58
N VAL A 750 10.59 -30.92 -6.21
CA VAL A 750 11.31 -31.18 -7.45
C VAL A 750 12.80 -31.24 -7.14
N ASP A 751 13.44 -32.37 -7.45
CA ASP A 751 14.87 -32.62 -7.30
C ASP A 751 15.51 -32.64 -8.70
N PHE A 752 16.20 -31.55 -9.05
CA PHE A 752 16.75 -31.34 -10.39
C PHE A 752 17.93 -32.26 -10.67
N ARG A 753 18.75 -32.55 -9.65
CA ARG A 753 19.91 -33.46 -9.77
C ARG A 753 19.46 -34.89 -10.08
N LYS A 754 18.38 -35.37 -9.45
CA LYS A 754 17.81 -36.71 -9.70
C LYS A 754 16.77 -36.73 -10.83
N ARG A 755 16.39 -35.57 -11.37
CA ARG A 755 15.29 -35.38 -12.34
C ARG A 755 13.99 -36.06 -11.90
N ARG A 756 13.62 -35.86 -10.63
CA ARG A 756 12.42 -36.48 -10.03
C ARG A 756 11.58 -35.43 -9.32
N ALA A 757 10.28 -35.51 -9.52
CA ALA A 757 9.29 -34.79 -8.73
C ALA A 757 8.43 -35.78 -7.95
N TYR A 758 8.03 -35.41 -6.74
CA TYR A 758 7.04 -36.14 -5.94
C TYR A 758 6.23 -35.16 -5.08
N ASP A 759 4.96 -35.46 -4.92
CA ASP A 759 4.04 -34.82 -4.00
C ASP A 759 3.79 -35.67 -2.75
N ILE A 760 3.33 -35.01 -1.69
CA ILE A 760 2.84 -35.64 -0.47
C ILE A 760 1.61 -34.87 -0.03
N ASP A 761 0.46 -35.55 -0.01
CA ASP A 761 -0.72 -35.06 0.67
C ASP A 761 -0.62 -35.30 2.19
N TYR A 762 -0.85 -34.26 2.97
CA TYR A 762 -0.78 -34.23 4.43
C TYR A 762 -2.18 -34.13 5.09
N THR A 763 -3.26 -34.00 4.31
CA THR A 763 -4.63 -34.08 4.86
C THR A 763 -4.82 -35.37 5.67
N GLY A 764 -5.46 -35.27 6.85
CA GLY A 764 -5.74 -36.41 7.73
C GLY A 764 -4.56 -36.96 8.55
N ARG A 765 -3.30 -36.60 8.25
CA ARG A 765 -2.14 -37.13 9.00
C ARG A 765 -2.03 -36.49 10.40
N GLN A 766 -1.83 -37.31 11.44
CA GLN A 766 -1.67 -36.89 12.85
C GLN A 766 -0.38 -36.10 13.14
N ALA A 767 0.66 -36.24 12.31
CA ALA A 767 1.91 -35.50 12.48
C ALA A 767 1.79 -34.10 11.85
N GLU A 768 1.20 -33.17 12.60
CA GLU A 768 0.90 -31.82 12.12
C GLU A 768 2.16 -30.98 11.92
N LYS A 769 2.56 -30.81 10.66
CA LYS A 769 3.57 -29.82 10.28
C LYS A 769 2.92 -28.44 10.26
N LEU A 770 2.84 -27.82 11.44
CA LEU A 770 2.40 -26.45 11.61
C LEU A 770 3.50 -25.49 11.15
N LEU A 771 3.08 -24.44 10.44
CA LEU A 771 3.87 -23.24 10.21
C LEU A 771 3.47 -22.19 11.24
N VAL A 772 4.37 -21.91 12.18
CA VAL A 772 4.16 -20.98 13.31
C VAL A 772 4.68 -19.59 12.97
N ASP A 773 5.93 -19.48 12.48
CA ASP A 773 6.46 -18.25 11.90
C ASP A 773 5.89 -18.05 10.50
N LYS A 774 5.06 -17.00 10.36
CA LYS A 774 4.46 -16.55 9.11
C LYS A 774 4.98 -15.18 8.67
N GLU A 775 5.35 -14.32 9.61
CA GLU A 775 5.77 -12.94 9.34
C GLU A 775 7.08 -12.93 8.53
N GLY A 776 8.02 -13.83 8.87
CA GLY A 776 9.26 -14.01 8.12
C GLY A 776 9.08 -14.49 6.68
N LEU A 777 7.90 -14.99 6.27
CA LEU A 777 7.67 -15.41 4.87
C LEU A 777 7.51 -14.24 3.88
N VAL A 778 7.15 -13.06 4.36
CA VAL A 778 6.98 -11.83 3.57
C VAL A 778 7.90 -10.69 4.03
N GLY A 779 8.31 -10.72 5.30
CA GLY A 779 9.31 -9.81 5.85
C GLY A 779 10.72 -10.05 5.30
N GLY A 780 11.61 -9.12 5.64
CA GLY A 780 13.05 -9.27 5.47
C GLY A 780 13.74 -9.63 6.78
N PHE A 781 15.03 -9.97 6.68
CA PHE A 781 15.84 -10.45 7.79
C PHE A 781 16.00 -9.43 8.91
N GLY A 782 15.45 -9.76 10.08
CA GLY A 782 16.15 -9.55 11.36
C GLY A 782 17.06 -10.74 11.65
#